data_AF-A0A923BHE7-F1
#
_entry.id   AF-A0A923BHE7-F1
#
_cell.length_a   1.000
_cell.length_b   1.000
_cell.length_c   1.000
_cell.angle_alpha   90.00
_cell.angle_beta   90.00
_cell.angle_gamma   90.00
#
_symmetry.space_group_name_H-M   'P 1'
#
loop_
_entity.id
_entity.type
_entity.pdbx_description
1 polymer ?
#
loop_
_entity_poly.entity_id
_entity_poly.type
_entity_poly.pdbx_seq_one_letter_code
_entity_poly.pdbx_strand_id
1 'polypeptide(L)'
;MRQACAVALAVFLAPAAARAVEWNGVTSDWFNDFAWSFPGSVPGPTDTVFLDDTFQGISLLVTNVALSTGTTIEQLIVDSPAGKQYTITGANGAILTATTQIQFSNNDRQALNVHTVASIRLNTPEVSVFDNAILSFNNATVTTNIIRIVEDGRIDVNNGSSVQTGGYFISSPTGELRVNSGGELRIADDTMLQSGTTTINAGGQLNALSGVDLEYNGTAVLVFGDSHAVDNGVHLKATGGGDITAVSFIDVGNGVVGSLTVTGAGSTLTSGGSISDWGAGSAGNATVTIADSGFATLSQLRAGTGSAVFQGNVTSGGTLRTTSTFRMGGGSTIRTVSLNVDGGTLETTGLATFDDKADLNLVSGTVNFNGGATFNAGSRIDWTGGTVNLGASSTLLVDAGVFNRTNAAGLIFSGNTTTRIRNGGSFITPSYFDLGAATLDMNNGFLTVGTTGGTISDWGGGGATTTATLANNAVATYNSGLRMGVLGSGGTTNATISGGARLVSNGSFSAGGLAASNVTLDVTGGRVESDGTILLERGTTTTVSAAGVIEGQNITLGSSGGTASTTVTGVNSLLKSRGTLTAGRAGTSTLVISAGAEAESLGATVIGELAGAAATLVVAGSGSKLDVGTTLTVAGGGAGTLAVTSGGFVAVTGGVTIGSGGSIGMSDGGSLEINAGQSIANAGNLTLFSGSQLRADVMNSGLLLLENASTTRDVTLLANSQMRAENSTVGSLAQQPTADLEFRLGSLSNFDNFGVTGAASLNGNIVVTLLGGFAPSLGDQFQLLTASSITGAPTFDFTAAPLGSGLSWLTIQLPTSLTLAVVPSSAPGDFDQDGDVDGQDFLVWQRNTAVGNLADWQNNFGAGSLTAASTAVPEPGGIFLLSGLMTAMGLARRSSC
;
A
#
# COMPACT_ATOMS: atom_id res chain seq x y z
N MET A 1 35.50 -75.33 15.92
CA MET A 1 36.17 -76.18 16.94
C MET A 1 35.25 -76.29 18.15
N ARG A 2 35.28 -77.46 18.79
CA ARG A 2 34.42 -77.95 19.88
C ARG A 2 34.46 -77.10 21.16
N GLN A 3 33.38 -77.14 21.94
CA GLN A 3 33.33 -77.57 23.37
C GLN A 3 31.88 -77.45 23.88
N ALA A 4 31.20 -78.56 24.18
CA ALA A 4 31.17 -79.34 25.45
C ALA A 4 30.07 -78.81 26.40
N CYS A 5 28.91 -79.46 26.48
CA CYS A 5 28.56 -80.66 27.28
C CYS A 5 28.26 -80.34 28.76
N ALA A 6 26.97 -80.36 29.10
CA ALA A 6 26.46 -80.83 30.39
C ALA A 6 25.02 -81.32 30.18
N VAL A 7 24.87 -82.64 30.06
CA VAL A 7 23.59 -83.36 30.04
C VAL A 7 23.24 -83.68 31.50
N ALA A 8 22.09 -83.21 31.97
CA ALA A 8 21.40 -83.77 33.12
C ALA A 8 20.04 -84.29 32.65
N LEU A 9 19.84 -85.58 32.86
CA LEU A 9 18.69 -86.39 32.49
C LEU A 9 17.45 -85.95 33.28
N ALA A 10 16.57 -85.19 32.65
CA ALA A 10 15.17 -85.11 33.02
C ALA A 10 14.38 -86.02 32.08
N VAL A 11 13.59 -86.91 32.68
CA VAL A 11 12.73 -87.88 32.00
C VAL A 11 11.87 -87.17 30.95
N PHE A 12 12.16 -87.40 29.66
CA PHE A 12 11.27 -87.02 28.58
C PHE A 12 10.03 -87.91 28.65
N LEU A 13 8.99 -87.44 29.34
CA LEU A 13 7.63 -87.72 28.90
C LEU A 13 7.49 -87.05 27.54
N ALA A 14 7.50 -87.85 26.47
CA ALA A 14 7.10 -87.36 25.16
C ALA A 14 5.71 -86.72 25.30
N PRO A 15 5.48 -85.50 24.77
CA PRO A 15 4.12 -84.99 24.68
C PRO A 15 3.30 -86.00 23.87
N ALA A 16 2.12 -86.35 24.40
CA ALA A 16 1.13 -87.10 23.64
C ALA A 16 0.89 -86.36 22.32
N ALA A 17 0.91 -87.09 21.20
CA ALA A 17 0.61 -86.50 19.90
C ALA A 17 -0.74 -85.79 19.95
N ALA A 18 -0.81 -84.56 19.41
CA ALA A 18 -2.05 -83.81 19.30
C ALA A 18 -3.13 -84.69 18.68
N ARG A 19 -4.22 -84.90 19.42
CA ARG A 19 -5.35 -85.71 18.95
C ARG A 19 -6.30 -84.77 18.19
N ALA A 20 -6.53 -85.08 16.91
CA ALA A 20 -7.54 -84.40 16.10
C ALA A 20 -8.93 -84.95 16.45
N VAL A 21 -9.85 -84.06 16.82
CA VAL A 21 -11.23 -84.42 17.20
C VAL A 21 -12.20 -83.62 16.33
N GLU A 22 -13.08 -84.30 15.62
CA GLU A 22 -14.06 -83.70 14.71
C GLU A 22 -15.44 -83.64 15.35
N TRP A 23 -16.14 -82.52 15.18
CA TRP A 23 -17.54 -82.36 15.57
C TRP A 23 -18.45 -83.11 14.61
N ASN A 24 -19.23 -84.05 15.13
CA ASN A 24 -20.08 -84.91 14.30
C ASN A 24 -21.51 -84.36 14.08
N GLY A 25 -21.84 -83.20 14.66
CA GLY A 25 -23.07 -82.47 14.38
C GLY A 25 -24.38 -83.13 14.84
N VAL A 26 -24.35 -84.09 15.78
CA VAL A 26 -25.57 -84.77 16.28
C VAL A 26 -26.28 -84.05 17.43
N THR A 27 -25.58 -83.16 18.14
CA THR A 27 -26.05 -82.37 19.28
C THR A 27 -25.37 -81.01 19.28
N SER A 28 -25.92 -80.03 19.98
CA SER A 28 -25.29 -78.71 20.14
C SER A 28 -24.35 -78.62 21.34
N ASP A 29 -24.45 -79.52 22.30
CA ASP A 29 -23.69 -79.46 23.57
C ASP A 29 -22.24 -79.93 23.39
N TRP A 30 -21.27 -79.03 23.61
CA TRP A 30 -19.82 -79.29 23.52
C TRP A 30 -19.39 -80.47 24.40
N PHE A 31 -20.02 -80.63 25.57
CA PHE A 31 -19.62 -81.60 26.58
C PHE A 31 -20.34 -82.94 26.47
N ASN A 32 -21.15 -83.12 25.41
CA ASN A 32 -21.76 -84.41 25.14
C ASN A 32 -20.72 -85.36 24.53
N ASP A 33 -20.49 -86.50 25.18
CA ASP A 33 -19.55 -87.53 24.73
C ASP A 33 -19.83 -88.06 23.31
N PHE A 34 -21.06 -87.94 22.82
CA PHE A 34 -21.47 -88.32 21.47
C PHE A 34 -21.36 -87.19 20.44
N ALA A 35 -20.90 -85.98 20.80
CA ALA A 35 -20.77 -84.86 19.86
C ALA A 35 -19.50 -84.91 19.00
N TRP A 36 -18.60 -85.85 19.31
CA TRP A 36 -17.24 -85.92 18.78
C TRP A 36 -16.97 -87.22 18.03
N SER A 37 -15.91 -87.25 17.22
CA SER A 37 -15.55 -88.37 16.33
C SER A 37 -15.40 -89.74 17.03
N PHE A 38 -15.18 -89.76 18.36
CA PHE A 38 -15.21 -90.97 19.17
C PHE A 38 -16.03 -90.76 20.47
N PRO A 39 -16.85 -91.73 20.91
CA PRO A 39 -17.50 -91.67 22.22
C PRO A 39 -16.47 -91.51 23.35
N GLY A 40 -16.62 -90.49 24.20
CA GLY A 40 -15.69 -90.18 25.31
C GLY A 40 -14.48 -89.31 24.91
N SER A 41 -14.54 -88.63 23.77
CA SER A 41 -13.47 -87.77 23.25
C SER A 41 -13.75 -86.26 23.35
N VAL A 42 -14.42 -85.82 24.42
CA VAL A 42 -14.55 -84.37 24.69
C VAL A 42 -13.16 -83.70 24.63
N PRO A 43 -12.96 -82.66 23.78
CA PRO A 43 -11.66 -82.06 23.57
C PRO A 43 -11.04 -81.47 24.83
N GLY A 44 -9.74 -81.73 25.03
CA GLY A 44 -8.91 -81.18 26.10
C GLY A 44 -7.72 -80.37 25.58
N PRO A 45 -6.81 -79.93 26.47
CA PRO A 45 -5.81 -78.89 26.19
C PRO A 45 -4.77 -79.19 25.10
N THR A 46 -4.65 -80.46 24.70
CA THR A 46 -3.71 -80.95 23.67
C THR A 46 -4.43 -81.39 22.38
N ASP A 47 -5.73 -81.10 22.27
CA ASP A 47 -6.54 -81.56 21.16
C ASP A 47 -6.76 -80.43 20.15
N THR A 48 -6.64 -80.77 18.86
CA THR A 48 -7.08 -79.93 17.76
C THR A 48 -8.54 -80.25 17.45
N VAL A 49 -9.40 -79.24 17.52
CA VAL A 49 -10.83 -79.35 17.28
C VAL A 49 -11.16 -78.93 15.85
N PHE A 50 -11.87 -79.78 15.13
CA PHE A 50 -12.34 -79.51 13.77
C PHE A 50 -13.88 -79.39 13.74
N LEU A 51 -14.38 -78.28 13.21
CA LEU A 51 -15.77 -78.08 12.83
C LEU A 51 -15.83 -78.03 11.30
N ASP A 52 -16.14 -79.15 10.64
CA ASP A 52 -16.14 -79.31 9.17
C ASP A 52 -17.58 -79.40 8.62
N ASP A 53 -17.80 -79.33 7.30
CA ASP A 53 -19.14 -79.40 6.71
C ASP A 53 -19.80 -80.79 6.78
N THR A 54 -18.95 -81.82 6.86
CA THR A 54 -19.29 -83.22 6.79
C THR A 54 -18.50 -84.01 7.83
N PHE A 55 -19.11 -85.07 8.34
CA PHE A 55 -18.43 -86.08 9.13
C PHE A 55 -18.59 -87.43 8.43
N GLN A 56 -17.49 -88.09 8.08
CA GLN A 56 -17.49 -89.35 7.30
C GLN A 56 -18.29 -89.23 5.98
N GLY A 57 -18.25 -88.07 5.32
CA GLY A 57 -18.98 -87.81 4.07
C GLY A 57 -20.48 -87.53 4.21
N ILE A 58 -21.00 -87.41 5.44
CA ILE A 58 -22.39 -87.05 5.73
C ILE A 58 -22.44 -85.60 6.20
N SER A 59 -23.31 -84.78 5.59
CA SER A 59 -23.47 -83.37 5.97
C SER A 59 -24.02 -83.22 7.38
N LEU A 60 -23.44 -82.28 8.15
CA LEU A 60 -23.84 -82.05 9.52
C LEU A 60 -25.24 -81.39 9.64
N LEU A 61 -26.03 -81.87 10.60
CA LEU A 61 -27.39 -81.41 10.90
C LEU A 61 -27.42 -80.22 11.88
N VAL A 62 -26.48 -80.19 12.83
CA VAL A 62 -26.38 -79.15 13.87
C VAL A 62 -25.08 -78.36 13.70
N THR A 63 -25.19 -77.05 13.52
CA THR A 63 -24.06 -76.11 13.44
C THR A 63 -24.00 -75.13 14.63
N ASN A 64 -24.91 -75.28 15.59
CA ASN A 64 -24.86 -74.58 16.87
C ASN A 64 -23.99 -75.37 17.83
N VAL A 65 -23.00 -74.72 18.41
CA VAL A 65 -22.06 -75.29 19.36
C VAL A 65 -22.17 -74.51 20.66
N ALA A 66 -22.56 -75.18 21.74
CA ALA A 66 -22.89 -74.57 23.02
C ALA A 66 -21.97 -75.08 24.13
N LEU A 67 -21.31 -74.16 24.83
CA LEU A 67 -20.45 -74.44 25.97
C LEU A 67 -21.20 -74.13 27.27
N SER A 68 -21.57 -75.16 28.03
CA SER A 68 -22.17 -74.99 29.36
C SER A 68 -21.20 -74.48 30.43
N THR A 69 -19.88 -74.69 30.23
CA THR A 69 -18.78 -74.25 31.10
C THR A 69 -17.55 -73.88 30.27
N GLY A 70 -16.51 -73.31 30.87
CA GLY A 70 -15.24 -73.05 30.17
C GLY A 70 -14.49 -74.34 29.81
N THR A 71 -13.64 -74.25 28.78
CA THR A 71 -12.77 -75.35 28.32
C THR A 71 -11.47 -74.81 27.72
N THR A 72 -10.46 -75.67 27.64
CA THR A 72 -9.16 -75.38 27.04
C THR A 72 -8.84 -76.44 26.00
N ILE A 73 -8.40 -76.01 24.83
CA ILE A 73 -7.99 -76.84 23.69
C ILE A 73 -6.65 -76.37 23.14
N GLU A 74 -6.03 -77.16 22.27
CA GLU A 74 -4.84 -76.70 21.55
C GLU A 74 -5.24 -75.67 20.52
N GLN A 75 -6.10 -76.08 19.58
CA GLN A 75 -6.51 -75.29 18.42
C GLN A 75 -7.97 -75.56 18.07
N LEU A 76 -8.67 -74.54 17.54
CA LEU A 76 -9.97 -74.70 16.89
C LEU A 76 -9.84 -74.36 15.40
N ILE A 77 -10.32 -75.25 14.53
CA ILE A 77 -10.38 -75.06 13.08
C ILE A 77 -11.84 -75.22 12.65
N VAL A 78 -12.39 -74.17 12.06
CA VAL A 78 -13.73 -74.16 11.49
C VAL A 78 -13.58 -74.04 9.98
N ASP A 79 -13.88 -75.10 9.25
CA ASP A 79 -13.86 -75.13 7.79
C ASP A 79 -15.27 -75.44 7.27
N SER A 80 -15.71 -74.74 6.23
CA SER A 80 -17.12 -74.83 5.80
C SER A 80 -17.34 -74.74 4.29
N PRO A 81 -16.72 -75.62 3.48
CA PRO A 81 -16.72 -75.58 2.01
C PRO A 81 -18.09 -75.84 1.31
N ALA A 82 -19.24 -75.57 1.95
CA ALA A 82 -20.58 -75.77 1.38
C ALA A 82 -21.66 -74.84 1.96
N GLY A 83 -21.30 -73.69 2.56
CA GLY A 83 -22.29 -72.73 3.07
C GLY A 83 -22.68 -72.89 4.56
N LYS A 84 -22.01 -73.75 5.32
CA LYS A 84 -22.41 -74.08 6.71
C LYS A 84 -21.92 -73.01 7.68
N GLN A 85 -22.87 -72.31 8.30
CA GLN A 85 -22.60 -71.26 9.27
C GLN A 85 -22.61 -71.83 10.69
N TYR A 86 -21.49 -71.70 11.39
CA TYR A 86 -21.33 -72.15 12.77
C TYR A 86 -21.66 -71.04 13.76
N THR A 87 -22.42 -71.37 14.81
CA THR A 87 -22.70 -70.46 15.92
C THR A 87 -22.18 -71.05 17.21
N ILE A 88 -21.08 -70.51 17.72
CA ILE A 88 -20.43 -70.92 18.98
C ILE A 88 -20.93 -70.00 20.10
N THR A 89 -21.55 -70.59 21.11
CA THR A 89 -22.18 -69.87 22.23
C THR A 89 -21.73 -70.41 23.57
N GLY A 90 -21.72 -69.56 24.60
CA GLY A 90 -21.39 -69.94 25.97
C GLY A 90 -22.52 -69.62 26.94
N ALA A 91 -22.62 -70.40 28.01
CA ALA A 91 -23.30 -69.96 29.22
C ALA A 91 -22.58 -68.72 29.80
N ASN A 92 -23.28 -67.92 30.61
CA ASN A 92 -22.72 -66.68 31.16
C ASN A 92 -21.41 -66.94 31.91
N GLY A 93 -20.30 -66.36 31.44
CA GLY A 93 -18.96 -66.53 32.01
C GLY A 93 -18.16 -67.73 31.46
N ALA A 94 -18.67 -68.48 30.48
CA ALA A 94 -17.91 -69.51 29.80
C ALA A 94 -16.70 -68.89 29.08
N ILE A 95 -15.55 -69.59 29.14
CA ILE A 95 -14.31 -69.19 28.49
C ILE A 95 -13.85 -70.36 27.61
N LEU A 96 -13.68 -70.11 26.31
CA LEU A 96 -12.98 -71.02 25.43
C LEU A 96 -11.54 -70.52 25.26
N THR A 97 -10.59 -71.33 25.71
CA THR A 97 -9.16 -71.03 25.57
C THR A 97 -8.53 -71.95 24.53
N ALA A 98 -8.03 -71.40 23.42
CA ALA A 98 -7.13 -72.13 22.52
C ALA A 98 -5.69 -71.74 22.87
N THR A 99 -4.80 -72.72 23.04
CA THR A 99 -3.41 -72.44 23.42
C THR A 99 -2.52 -72.07 22.24
N THR A 100 -2.96 -72.30 21.01
CA THR A 100 -2.22 -71.95 19.79
C THR A 100 -2.99 -70.97 18.90
N GLN A 101 -4.10 -71.38 18.28
CA GLN A 101 -4.89 -70.54 17.38
C GLN A 101 -6.36 -70.94 17.30
N ILE A 102 -7.18 -70.01 16.81
CA ILE A 102 -8.54 -70.27 16.34
C ILE A 102 -8.62 -69.84 14.88
N GLN A 103 -9.08 -70.72 14.01
CA GLN A 103 -9.13 -70.51 12.57
C GLN A 103 -10.57 -70.69 12.04
N PHE A 104 -10.97 -69.80 11.13
CA PHE A 104 -12.18 -69.90 10.33
C PHE A 104 -11.81 -69.80 8.84
N SER A 105 -12.28 -70.74 8.01
CA SER A 105 -12.03 -70.78 6.56
C SER A 105 -13.29 -71.07 5.75
N ASN A 106 -13.26 -70.65 4.48
CA ASN A 106 -14.29 -70.95 3.50
C ASN A 106 -13.64 -71.37 2.17
N ASN A 107 -13.04 -72.55 2.19
CA ASN A 107 -12.14 -73.03 1.14
C ASN A 107 -12.80 -73.17 -0.26
N ASP A 108 -14.14 -73.27 -0.36
CA ASP A 108 -14.86 -73.43 -1.65
C ASP A 108 -15.22 -72.11 -2.34
N ARG A 109 -15.17 -71.00 -1.60
CA ARG A 109 -15.47 -69.63 -2.02
C ARG A 109 -16.86 -69.39 -2.64
N GLN A 110 -17.83 -70.30 -2.52
CA GLN A 110 -19.07 -70.22 -3.32
C GLN A 110 -20.17 -69.31 -2.73
N ALA A 111 -20.28 -69.21 -1.40
CA ALA A 111 -21.20 -68.31 -0.70
C ALA A 111 -20.57 -67.76 0.58
N LEU A 112 -20.91 -66.53 0.99
CA LEU A 112 -20.38 -65.90 2.21
C LEU A 112 -20.82 -66.69 3.47
N ASN A 113 -19.86 -67.25 4.20
CA ASN A 113 -20.13 -67.98 5.44
C ASN A 113 -19.90 -67.09 6.66
N VAL A 114 -20.99 -66.72 7.33
CA VAL A 114 -20.94 -65.97 8.59
C VAL A 114 -20.90 -66.95 9.76
N HIS A 115 -19.72 -67.19 10.30
CA HIS A 115 -19.55 -67.85 11.58
C HIS A 115 -19.78 -66.85 12.71
N THR A 116 -20.52 -67.25 13.73
CA THR A 116 -20.83 -66.40 14.87
C THR A 116 -20.19 -66.95 16.13
N VAL A 117 -19.51 -66.10 16.88
CA VAL A 117 -19.15 -66.36 18.27
C VAL A 117 -19.92 -65.40 19.15
N ALA A 118 -20.71 -65.93 20.09
CA ALA A 118 -21.60 -65.10 20.88
C ALA A 118 -21.67 -65.47 22.37
N SER A 119 -21.81 -64.44 23.22
CA SER A 119 -22.03 -64.59 24.68
C SER A 119 -20.98 -65.45 25.38
N ILE A 120 -19.72 -65.35 24.95
CA ILE A 120 -18.60 -66.13 25.48
C ILE A 120 -17.33 -65.29 25.53
N ARG A 121 -16.38 -65.69 26.38
CA ARG A 121 -15.02 -65.17 26.34
C ARG A 121 -14.12 -66.11 25.52
N LEU A 122 -13.37 -65.55 24.58
CA LEU A 122 -12.34 -66.25 23.81
C LEU A 122 -10.96 -65.76 24.23
N ASN A 123 -10.07 -66.69 24.55
CA ASN A 123 -8.65 -66.42 24.77
C ASN A 123 -7.83 -67.29 23.82
N THR A 124 -7.01 -66.69 22.97
CA THR A 124 -6.14 -67.43 22.03
C THR A 124 -4.94 -66.59 21.64
N PRO A 125 -3.75 -67.14 21.39
CA PRO A 125 -2.66 -66.34 20.83
C PRO A 125 -2.99 -65.75 19.45
N GLU A 126 -3.75 -66.46 18.63
CA GLU A 126 -4.07 -66.05 17.26
C GLU A 126 -5.55 -66.32 16.92
N VAL A 127 -6.20 -65.36 16.25
CA VAL A 127 -7.49 -65.53 15.57
C VAL A 127 -7.25 -65.32 14.07
N SER A 128 -7.56 -66.33 13.25
CA SER A 128 -7.30 -66.30 11.81
C SER A 128 -8.56 -66.55 11.00
N VAL A 129 -8.80 -65.71 9.99
CA VAL A 129 -9.91 -65.84 9.03
C VAL A 129 -9.31 -65.93 7.63
N PHE A 130 -9.64 -66.97 6.88
CA PHE A 130 -9.12 -67.25 5.54
C PHE A 130 -10.24 -67.24 4.50
N ASP A 131 -9.85 -67.07 3.23
CA ASP A 131 -10.75 -66.98 2.08
C ASP A 131 -11.84 -65.92 2.30
N ASN A 132 -13.01 -66.05 1.70
CA ASN A 132 -14.13 -65.12 1.89
C ASN A 132 -15.00 -65.45 3.13
N ALA A 133 -14.42 -66.07 4.17
CA ALA A 133 -15.13 -66.34 5.42
C ALA A 133 -15.40 -65.05 6.22
N ILE A 134 -16.54 -65.01 6.92
CA ILE A 134 -16.91 -63.92 7.84
C ILE A 134 -16.98 -64.47 9.27
N LEU A 135 -16.26 -63.86 10.20
CA LEU A 135 -16.36 -64.14 11.63
C LEU A 135 -17.02 -62.98 12.37
N SER A 136 -18.17 -63.24 12.98
CA SER A 136 -18.98 -62.24 13.69
C SER A 136 -18.95 -62.47 15.20
N PHE A 137 -18.43 -61.51 15.94
CA PHE A 137 -18.47 -61.47 17.41
C PHE A 137 -19.72 -60.73 17.90
N ASN A 138 -20.58 -61.39 18.67
CA ASN A 138 -21.82 -60.82 19.22
C ASN A 138 -21.88 -60.98 20.75
N ASN A 139 -21.84 -59.90 21.53
CA ASN A 139 -21.78 -59.99 23.00
C ASN A 139 -20.60 -60.87 23.47
N ALA A 140 -19.45 -60.81 22.80
CA ALA A 140 -18.29 -61.67 23.06
C ALA A 140 -17.07 -60.85 23.48
N THR A 141 -16.28 -61.37 24.42
CA THR A 141 -14.99 -60.76 24.80
C THR A 141 -13.86 -61.60 24.24
N VAL A 142 -13.01 -61.01 23.41
CA VAL A 142 -11.88 -61.71 22.79
C VAL A 142 -10.58 -61.11 23.30
N THR A 143 -9.64 -61.95 23.71
CA THR A 143 -8.26 -61.56 24.02
C THR A 143 -7.34 -62.39 23.14
N THR A 144 -6.57 -61.71 22.29
CA THR A 144 -5.60 -62.35 21.39
C THR A 144 -4.30 -61.57 21.28
N ASN A 145 -3.22 -62.21 20.83
CA ASN A 145 -1.99 -61.48 20.52
C ASN A 145 -2.07 -60.89 19.11
N ILE A 146 -2.63 -61.64 18.16
CA ILE A 146 -2.77 -61.21 16.78
C ILE A 146 -4.10 -61.66 16.18
N ILE A 147 -4.62 -60.82 15.28
CA ILE A 147 -5.69 -61.18 14.35
C ILE A 147 -5.09 -61.27 12.95
N ARG A 148 -5.36 -62.33 12.22
CA ARG A 148 -4.98 -62.48 10.81
C ARG A 148 -6.23 -62.61 9.94
N ILE A 149 -6.34 -61.76 8.95
CA ILE A 149 -7.33 -61.85 7.90
C ILE A 149 -6.57 -62.12 6.60
N VAL A 150 -6.79 -63.27 6.01
CA VAL A 150 -6.05 -63.74 4.85
C VAL A 150 -6.99 -63.75 3.65
N GLU A 151 -6.53 -63.20 2.53
CA GLU A 151 -7.35 -62.97 1.33
C GLU A 151 -8.53 -62.03 1.60
N ASP A 152 -9.73 -62.34 1.11
CA ASP A 152 -10.95 -61.53 1.22
C ASP A 152 -11.79 -61.84 2.47
N GLY A 153 -11.13 -62.30 3.54
CA GLY A 153 -11.77 -62.64 4.80
C GLY A 153 -12.28 -61.41 5.52
N ARG A 154 -13.20 -61.61 6.47
CA ARG A 154 -13.74 -60.50 7.27
C ARG A 154 -14.05 -60.87 8.70
N ILE A 155 -13.83 -59.90 9.60
CA ILE A 155 -14.25 -59.97 11.01
C ILE A 155 -15.22 -58.83 11.30
N ASP A 156 -16.34 -59.14 11.94
CA ASP A 156 -17.31 -58.19 12.46
C ASP A 156 -17.30 -58.19 14.00
N VAL A 157 -17.03 -57.04 14.61
CA VAL A 157 -17.15 -56.80 16.06
C VAL A 157 -18.45 -56.04 16.31
N ASN A 158 -19.48 -56.74 16.78
CA ASN A 158 -20.82 -56.18 16.94
C ASN A 158 -21.14 -55.76 18.38
N ASN A 159 -22.37 -55.31 18.59
CA ASN A 159 -22.89 -54.82 19.86
C ASN A 159 -22.58 -55.76 21.04
N GLY A 160 -22.04 -55.18 22.12
CA GLY A 160 -21.66 -55.89 23.33
C GLY A 160 -20.36 -56.69 23.21
N SER A 161 -19.70 -56.68 22.05
CA SER A 161 -18.41 -57.35 21.86
C SER A 161 -17.23 -56.42 22.08
N SER A 162 -16.17 -56.94 22.67
CA SER A 162 -14.89 -56.23 22.84
C SER A 162 -13.74 -57.17 22.45
N VAL A 163 -12.92 -56.74 21.49
CA VAL A 163 -11.77 -57.51 20.99
C VAL A 163 -10.49 -56.78 21.37
N GLN A 164 -9.73 -57.33 22.30
CA GLN A 164 -8.40 -56.85 22.63
C GLN A 164 -7.35 -57.68 21.89
N THR A 165 -6.51 -57.02 21.11
CA THR A 165 -5.40 -57.65 20.37
C THR A 165 -4.08 -56.89 20.56
N GLY A 166 -2.95 -57.58 20.46
CA GLY A 166 -1.64 -56.93 20.32
C GLY A 166 -1.58 -56.13 19.02
N GLY A 167 -1.99 -56.75 17.91
CA GLY A 167 -2.17 -56.09 16.62
C GLY A 167 -2.96 -56.93 15.63
N TYR A 168 -3.02 -56.52 14.37
CA TYR A 168 -3.69 -57.30 13.33
C TYR A 168 -3.06 -57.12 11.96
N PHE A 169 -3.27 -58.13 11.11
CA PHE A 169 -2.70 -58.23 9.78
C PHE A 169 -3.78 -58.63 8.79
N ILE A 170 -3.87 -57.91 7.66
CA ILE A 170 -4.72 -58.27 6.54
C ILE A 170 -3.84 -58.46 5.29
N SER A 171 -3.92 -59.62 4.64
CA SER A 171 -3.00 -59.97 3.55
C SER A 171 -3.40 -59.45 2.16
N SER A 172 -4.64 -58.98 2.00
CA SER A 172 -5.20 -58.56 0.71
C SER A 172 -6.03 -57.26 0.84
N PRO A 173 -6.11 -56.43 -0.22
CA PRO A 173 -6.90 -55.19 -0.21
C PRO A 173 -8.40 -55.39 0.03
N THR A 174 -8.91 -56.59 -0.24
CA THR A 174 -10.33 -56.94 -0.11
C THR A 174 -10.70 -57.48 1.27
N GLY A 175 -9.73 -57.79 2.13
CA GLY A 175 -9.99 -58.23 3.49
C GLY A 175 -10.43 -57.06 4.39
N GLU A 176 -11.29 -57.34 5.37
CA GLU A 176 -11.91 -56.29 6.20
C GLU A 176 -12.03 -56.64 7.69
N LEU A 177 -11.64 -55.71 8.56
CA LEU A 177 -11.99 -55.72 9.98
C LEU A 177 -13.02 -54.63 10.26
N ARG A 178 -14.22 -55.01 10.66
CA ARG A 178 -15.34 -54.09 10.86
C ARG A 178 -15.78 -54.04 12.31
N VAL A 179 -15.89 -52.84 12.87
CA VAL A 179 -16.42 -52.58 14.20
C VAL A 179 -17.75 -51.87 14.05
N ASN A 180 -18.83 -52.53 14.47
CA ASN A 180 -20.19 -52.04 14.36
C ASN A 180 -20.65 -51.35 15.65
N SER A 181 -21.81 -50.72 15.62
CA SER A 181 -22.39 -50.01 16.78
C SER A 181 -22.37 -50.87 18.05
N GLY A 182 -21.78 -50.34 19.12
CA GLY A 182 -21.65 -51.00 20.42
C GLY A 182 -20.55 -52.09 20.50
N GLY A 183 -19.76 -52.26 19.43
CA GLY A 183 -18.54 -53.06 19.43
C GLY A 183 -17.29 -52.23 19.71
N GLU A 184 -16.27 -52.86 20.28
CA GLU A 184 -14.98 -52.24 20.60
C GLU A 184 -13.81 -53.08 20.06
N LEU A 185 -12.88 -52.43 19.36
CA LEU A 185 -11.57 -52.98 19.04
C LEU A 185 -10.51 -52.24 19.86
N ARG A 186 -9.70 -52.98 20.63
CA ARG A 186 -8.66 -52.46 21.49
C ARG A 186 -7.28 -52.97 21.07
N ILE A 187 -6.37 -52.06 20.72
CA ILE A 187 -5.00 -52.37 20.27
C ILE A 187 -4.00 -52.12 21.40
N ALA A 188 -3.15 -53.11 21.69
CA ALA A 188 -2.23 -53.07 22.82
C ALA A 188 -0.77 -52.82 22.45
N ASP A 189 -0.34 -53.16 21.24
CA ASP A 189 1.03 -53.00 20.73
C ASP A 189 1.04 -52.28 19.38
N ASP A 190 2.21 -51.84 18.93
CA ASP A 190 2.39 -51.19 17.63
C ASP A 190 1.84 -52.06 16.49
N THR A 191 1.00 -51.45 15.65
CA THR A 191 0.32 -52.12 14.56
C THR A 191 0.60 -51.42 13.25
N MET A 192 1.10 -52.16 12.26
CA MET A 192 1.30 -51.69 10.89
C MET A 192 0.47 -52.55 9.92
N LEU A 193 -0.62 -51.99 9.44
CA LEU A 193 -1.46 -52.60 8.43
C LEU A 193 -0.97 -52.23 7.03
N GLN A 194 -0.68 -53.20 6.16
CA GLN A 194 -0.16 -52.96 4.81
C GLN A 194 -1.21 -53.07 3.70
N SER A 195 -2.34 -53.71 4.00
CA SER A 195 -3.43 -53.93 3.05
C SER A 195 -4.76 -54.12 3.80
N GLY A 196 -5.86 -54.11 3.06
CA GLY A 196 -7.21 -54.31 3.59
C GLY A 196 -7.81 -53.07 4.23
N THR A 197 -9.05 -53.21 4.71
CA THR A 197 -9.84 -52.12 5.27
C THR A 197 -10.16 -52.37 6.74
N THR A 198 -9.93 -51.37 7.60
CA THR A 198 -10.51 -51.31 8.95
C THR A 198 -11.66 -50.32 8.95
N THR A 199 -12.88 -50.80 9.16
CA THR A 199 -14.10 -49.98 9.14
C THR A 199 -14.67 -49.84 10.55
N ILE A 200 -14.64 -48.63 11.11
CA ILE A 200 -15.31 -48.29 12.36
C ILE A 200 -16.64 -47.61 12.00
N ASN A 201 -17.73 -48.37 12.01
CA ASN A 201 -19.06 -47.84 11.74
C ASN A 201 -19.54 -46.93 12.88
N ALA A 202 -20.55 -46.10 12.61
CA ALA A 202 -21.14 -45.22 13.61
C ALA A 202 -21.53 -46.00 14.89
N GLY A 203 -21.08 -45.50 16.04
CA GLY A 203 -21.28 -46.14 17.35
C GLY A 203 -20.29 -47.26 17.69
N GLY A 204 -19.39 -47.65 16.79
CA GLY A 204 -18.26 -48.54 17.07
C GLY A 204 -17.07 -47.77 17.66
N GLN A 205 -16.18 -48.47 18.35
CA GLN A 205 -15.01 -47.86 19.00
C GLN A 205 -13.69 -48.54 18.58
N LEU A 206 -12.70 -47.72 18.22
CA LEU A 206 -11.31 -48.12 18.10
C LEU A 206 -10.54 -47.43 19.22
N ASN A 207 -9.93 -48.22 20.10
CA ASN A 207 -9.15 -47.73 21.22
C ASN A 207 -7.72 -48.30 21.14
N ALA A 208 -6.70 -47.49 21.35
CA ALA A 208 -5.31 -47.95 21.47
C ALA A 208 -4.70 -47.55 22.81
N LEU A 209 -3.77 -48.37 23.30
CA LEU A 209 -3.04 -48.06 24.53
C LEU A 209 -2.05 -46.91 24.29
N SER A 210 -1.79 -46.14 25.34
CA SER A 210 -0.79 -45.07 25.30
C SER A 210 0.57 -45.61 24.88
N GLY A 211 1.20 -44.95 23.91
CA GLY A 211 2.50 -45.33 23.35
C GLY A 211 2.43 -46.17 22.08
N VAL A 212 1.23 -46.54 21.61
CA VAL A 212 1.04 -47.33 20.40
C VAL A 212 1.15 -46.47 19.13
N ASP A 213 1.91 -46.97 18.16
CA ASP A 213 1.86 -46.55 16.76
C ASP A 213 0.77 -47.34 16.01
N LEU A 214 -0.25 -46.65 15.51
CA LEU A 214 -1.26 -47.19 14.61
C LEU A 214 -0.98 -46.75 13.18
N GLU A 215 -0.32 -47.60 12.40
CA GLU A 215 0.14 -47.31 11.06
C GLU A 215 -0.67 -48.03 9.98
N TYR A 216 -1.23 -47.25 9.06
CA TYR A 216 -1.86 -47.72 7.83
C TYR A 216 -0.94 -47.38 6.66
N ASN A 217 -0.34 -48.42 6.10
CA ASN A 217 0.71 -48.38 5.10
C ASN A 217 0.21 -48.94 3.75
N GLY A 218 0.74 -48.44 2.63
CA GLY A 218 0.58 -49.11 1.33
C GLY A 218 -0.83 -48.98 0.78
N THR A 219 -1.61 -50.06 0.85
CA THR A 219 -3.01 -50.09 0.36
C THR A 219 -4.02 -50.18 1.50
N ALA A 220 -3.55 -50.07 2.75
CA ALA A 220 -4.38 -50.15 3.92
C ALA A 220 -5.28 -48.91 4.06
N VAL A 221 -6.54 -49.14 4.44
CA VAL A 221 -7.53 -48.09 4.63
C VAL A 221 -8.12 -48.16 6.04
N LEU A 222 -8.22 -47.02 6.72
CA LEU A 222 -9.00 -46.82 7.94
C LEU A 222 -10.19 -45.92 7.63
N VAL A 223 -11.39 -46.39 7.94
CA VAL A 223 -12.64 -45.64 7.75
C VAL A 223 -13.35 -45.46 9.07
N PHE A 224 -13.58 -44.20 9.46
CA PHE A 224 -14.51 -43.83 10.53
C PHE A 224 -15.82 -43.35 9.94
N GLY A 225 -16.90 -44.09 10.22
CA GLY A 225 -18.25 -43.78 9.76
C GLY A 225 -18.87 -42.53 10.41
N ASP A 226 -18.22 -41.96 11.44
CA ASP A 226 -18.61 -40.71 12.09
C ASP A 226 -17.36 -39.84 12.39
N SER A 227 -17.03 -39.65 13.66
CA SER A 227 -15.84 -38.93 14.13
C SER A 227 -14.87 -39.84 14.89
N HIS A 228 -13.61 -39.42 14.98
CA HIS A 228 -12.63 -40.06 15.85
C HIS A 228 -11.79 -39.03 16.60
N ALA A 229 -11.43 -39.36 17.84
CA ALA A 229 -10.43 -38.63 18.61
C ALA A 229 -9.27 -39.58 18.88
N VAL A 230 -8.06 -39.18 18.46
CA VAL A 230 -6.86 -39.98 18.72
C VAL A 230 -6.64 -40.10 20.22
N ASP A 231 -6.49 -41.35 20.69
CA ASP A 231 -6.32 -41.66 22.09
C ASP A 231 -5.07 -41.04 22.71
N ASN A 232 -5.09 -40.89 24.04
CA ASN A 232 -3.99 -40.29 24.78
C ASN A 232 -2.69 -41.09 24.62
N GLY A 233 -1.66 -40.44 24.08
CA GLY A 233 -0.34 -41.01 23.84
C GLY A 233 -0.24 -41.88 22.59
N VAL A 234 -1.26 -41.90 21.71
CA VAL A 234 -1.26 -42.69 20.48
C VAL A 234 -0.76 -41.87 19.30
N HIS A 235 -0.02 -42.53 18.40
CA HIS A 235 0.42 -41.98 17.13
C HIS A 235 -0.35 -42.63 15.97
N LEU A 236 -1.25 -41.88 15.35
CA LEU A 236 -1.96 -42.31 14.15
C LEU A 236 -1.15 -41.98 12.89
N LYS A 237 -0.95 -42.95 11.99
CA LYS A 237 -0.04 -42.80 10.84
C LYS A 237 -0.69 -43.32 9.55
N ALA A 238 -0.68 -42.49 8.51
CA ALA A 238 -0.92 -42.89 7.12
C ALA A 238 0.42 -42.81 6.38
N THR A 239 0.93 -43.95 5.89
CA THR A 239 2.27 -44.06 5.30
C THR A 239 2.24 -44.80 3.96
N GLY A 240 3.20 -44.53 3.06
CA GLY A 240 3.44 -45.34 1.86
C GLY A 240 2.24 -45.57 0.92
N GLY A 241 1.19 -44.75 0.94
CA GLY A 241 -0.05 -44.93 0.18
C GLY A 241 -1.32 -45.16 1.02
N GLY A 242 -1.20 -45.35 2.34
CA GLY A 242 -2.33 -45.63 3.22
C GLY A 242 -3.33 -44.47 3.32
N ASP A 243 -4.60 -44.79 3.52
CA ASP A 243 -5.69 -43.81 3.56
C ASP A 243 -6.45 -43.86 4.90
N ILE A 244 -6.68 -42.70 5.50
CA ILE A 244 -7.49 -42.54 6.71
C ILE A 244 -8.63 -41.58 6.42
N THR A 245 -9.87 -42.03 6.62
CA THR A 245 -11.07 -41.23 6.34
C THR A 245 -11.99 -41.15 7.55
N ALA A 246 -12.62 -39.99 7.75
CA ALA A 246 -13.70 -39.80 8.71
C ALA A 246 -14.83 -38.96 8.12
N VAL A 247 -16.07 -39.32 8.42
CA VAL A 247 -17.25 -38.59 7.94
C VAL A 247 -17.38 -37.20 8.57
N SER A 248 -16.98 -37.01 9.83
CA SER A 248 -17.25 -35.78 10.61
C SER A 248 -16.02 -35.03 11.15
N PHE A 249 -15.08 -35.68 11.84
CA PHE A 249 -13.84 -35.02 12.28
C PHE A 249 -12.80 -36.05 12.72
N ILE A 250 -11.54 -35.62 12.72
CA ILE A 250 -10.43 -36.33 13.37
C ILE A 250 -9.73 -35.37 14.31
N ASP A 251 -9.98 -35.54 15.59
CA ASP A 251 -9.35 -34.77 16.66
C ASP A 251 -8.00 -35.39 17.03
N VAL A 252 -7.00 -34.54 17.22
CA VAL A 252 -5.65 -34.94 17.63
C VAL A 252 -5.29 -34.12 18.87
N GLY A 253 -5.01 -34.78 19.99
CA GLY A 253 -4.60 -34.08 21.20
C GLY A 253 -5.67 -33.12 21.77
N ASN A 254 -6.95 -33.48 21.68
CA ASN A 254 -8.05 -32.71 22.29
C ASN A 254 -8.21 -33.11 23.77
N GLY A 255 -7.74 -32.25 24.69
CA GLY A 255 -7.71 -32.54 26.13
C GLY A 255 -6.71 -33.61 26.56
N VAL A 256 -5.98 -34.20 25.61
CA VAL A 256 -5.00 -35.28 25.78
C VAL A 256 -3.74 -35.02 24.94
N VAL A 257 -2.75 -35.89 24.99
CA VAL A 257 -1.60 -35.87 24.07
C VAL A 257 -1.90 -36.78 22.90
N GLY A 258 -1.73 -36.33 21.65
CA GLY A 258 -1.89 -37.18 20.47
C GLY A 258 -0.99 -36.72 19.32
N SER A 259 -0.64 -37.65 18.43
CA SER A 259 0.14 -37.34 17.23
C SER A 259 -0.45 -37.95 15.97
N LEU A 260 -0.21 -37.25 14.86
CA LEU A 260 -0.65 -37.65 13.51
C LEU A 260 0.50 -37.50 12.52
N THR A 261 0.73 -38.52 11.69
CA THR A 261 1.61 -38.43 10.52
C THR A 261 0.91 -38.85 9.24
N VAL A 262 1.03 -38.06 8.19
CA VAL A 262 0.63 -38.42 6.82
C VAL A 262 1.86 -38.25 5.92
N THR A 263 2.49 -39.35 5.52
CA THR A 263 3.75 -39.29 4.77
C THR A 263 3.84 -40.30 3.63
N GLY A 264 4.49 -39.90 2.54
CA GLY A 264 4.67 -40.72 1.35
C GLY A 264 3.60 -40.46 0.29
N ALA A 265 3.97 -40.67 -0.97
CA ALA A 265 3.08 -40.49 -2.11
C ALA A 265 1.86 -41.43 -2.01
N GLY A 266 0.67 -40.87 -2.22
CA GLY A 266 -0.59 -41.59 -2.12
C GLY A 266 -1.16 -41.68 -0.70
N SER A 267 -0.39 -41.36 0.35
CA SER A 267 -0.91 -41.38 1.71
C SER A 267 -1.86 -40.22 1.95
N THR A 268 -3.06 -40.51 2.46
CA THR A 268 -4.11 -39.50 2.64
C THR A 268 -4.74 -39.53 4.02
N LEU A 269 -5.15 -38.34 4.47
CA LEU A 269 -6.10 -38.17 5.56
C LEU A 269 -7.23 -37.27 5.10
N THR A 270 -8.47 -37.73 5.21
CA THR A 270 -9.66 -36.95 4.84
C THR A 270 -10.67 -36.91 5.98
N SER A 271 -11.06 -35.72 6.42
CA SER A 271 -12.19 -35.54 7.34
C SER A 271 -13.17 -34.49 6.81
N GLY A 272 -14.46 -34.85 6.74
CA GLY A 272 -15.54 -33.98 6.25
C GLY A 272 -16.52 -33.58 7.36
N GLY A 273 -17.58 -32.81 7.10
CA GLY A 273 -18.71 -32.65 8.02
C GLY A 273 -18.59 -31.57 9.11
N SER A 274 -17.61 -31.67 10.01
CA SER A 274 -17.46 -30.80 11.18
C SER A 274 -16.02 -30.28 11.35
N ILE A 275 -15.77 -29.60 12.47
CA ILE A 275 -14.45 -29.06 12.83
C ILE A 275 -13.60 -30.16 13.46
N SER A 276 -12.40 -30.37 12.92
CA SER A 276 -11.34 -31.14 13.57
C SER A 276 -10.52 -30.24 14.50
N ASP A 277 -10.26 -30.70 15.71
CA ASP A 277 -9.47 -30.02 16.73
C ASP A 277 -8.09 -30.66 16.89
N TRP A 278 -7.05 -29.92 16.55
CA TRP A 278 -5.65 -30.33 16.71
C TRP A 278 -5.00 -29.52 17.83
N GLY A 279 -4.97 -30.08 19.03
CA GLY A 279 -4.50 -29.39 20.24
C GLY A 279 -5.57 -28.42 20.73
N ALA A 280 -6.52 -28.93 21.52
CA ALA A 280 -7.59 -28.14 22.12
C ALA A 280 -7.78 -28.47 23.61
N GLY A 281 -8.45 -27.57 24.34
CA GLY A 281 -8.67 -27.71 25.79
C GLY A 281 -7.49 -27.24 26.65
N SER A 282 -7.56 -27.44 27.97
CA SER A 282 -6.52 -26.96 28.90
C SER A 282 -5.28 -27.86 29.01
N ALA A 283 -5.38 -29.11 28.53
CA ALA A 283 -4.32 -30.12 28.59
C ALA A 283 -3.95 -30.70 27.21
N GLY A 284 -4.56 -30.21 26.13
CA GLY A 284 -4.35 -30.74 24.79
C GLY A 284 -2.94 -30.48 24.25
N ASN A 285 -2.30 -31.51 23.68
CA ASN A 285 -1.06 -31.39 22.93
C ASN A 285 -1.13 -32.20 21.65
N ALA A 286 -1.01 -31.52 20.51
CA ALA A 286 -0.99 -32.14 19.20
C ALA A 286 0.35 -31.94 18.49
N THR A 287 0.92 -33.05 18.01
CA THR A 287 2.06 -33.04 17.08
C THR A 287 1.62 -33.63 15.75
N VAL A 288 1.67 -32.83 14.69
CA VAL A 288 1.18 -33.25 13.36
C VAL A 288 2.28 -33.05 12.31
N THR A 289 2.51 -34.08 11.50
CA THR A 289 3.46 -34.04 10.38
C THR A 289 2.80 -34.49 9.08
N ILE A 290 2.90 -33.67 8.05
CA ILE A 290 2.47 -34.00 6.68
C ILE A 290 3.67 -33.83 5.77
N ALA A 291 4.18 -34.93 5.22
CA ALA A 291 5.48 -34.94 4.55
C ALA A 291 5.49 -35.81 3.29
N ASP A 292 6.56 -35.69 2.50
CA ASP A 292 6.91 -36.61 1.41
C ASP A 292 5.75 -36.88 0.42
N SER A 293 5.07 -35.80 0.00
CA SER A 293 3.86 -35.83 -0.85
C SER A 293 2.59 -36.43 -0.25
N GLY A 294 2.55 -36.65 1.07
CA GLY A 294 1.34 -36.98 1.81
C GLY A 294 0.33 -35.83 1.81
N PHE A 295 -0.97 -36.16 1.93
CA PHE A 295 -2.03 -35.18 1.68
C PHE A 295 -3.16 -35.27 2.72
N ALA A 296 -3.28 -34.24 3.55
CA ALA A 296 -4.35 -34.12 4.53
C ALA A 296 -5.39 -33.07 4.09
N THR A 297 -6.66 -33.46 4.01
CA THR A 297 -7.79 -32.58 3.72
C THR A 297 -8.81 -32.61 4.84
N LEU A 298 -9.15 -31.44 5.36
CA LEU A 298 -10.15 -31.26 6.41
C LEU A 298 -11.21 -30.27 5.95
N SER A 299 -12.46 -30.43 6.42
CA SER A 299 -13.50 -29.42 6.19
C SER A 299 -13.13 -28.11 6.91
N GLN A 300 -12.98 -28.19 8.22
CA GLN A 300 -12.57 -27.08 9.08
C GLN A 300 -11.50 -27.58 10.05
N LEU A 301 -10.55 -26.71 10.40
CA LEU A 301 -9.48 -27.02 11.35
C LEU A 301 -9.33 -25.91 12.38
N ARG A 302 -9.29 -26.30 13.66
CA ARG A 302 -8.82 -25.46 14.77
C ARG A 302 -7.55 -26.07 15.36
N ALA A 303 -6.47 -25.31 15.36
CA ALA A 303 -5.16 -25.77 15.79
C ALA A 303 -4.64 -24.96 16.99
N GLY A 304 -4.31 -25.61 18.09
CA GLY A 304 -3.76 -24.97 19.30
C GLY A 304 -4.69 -23.93 19.90
N THR A 305 -5.98 -24.25 20.04
CA THR A 305 -6.97 -23.32 20.60
C THR A 305 -7.14 -23.53 22.11
N GLY A 306 -7.44 -22.47 22.87
CA GLY A 306 -7.58 -22.55 24.33
C GLY A 306 -6.23 -22.42 25.05
N SER A 307 -5.90 -23.31 25.98
CA SER A 307 -4.57 -23.31 26.63
C SER A 307 -3.69 -24.48 26.15
N ALA A 308 -4.01 -25.02 24.96
CA ALA A 308 -3.39 -26.21 24.37
C ALA A 308 -2.11 -25.91 23.57
N VAL A 309 -1.31 -26.94 23.31
CA VAL A 309 -0.11 -26.90 22.45
C VAL A 309 -0.44 -27.48 21.08
N PHE A 310 0.09 -26.85 20.03
CA PHE A 310 0.05 -27.38 18.67
C PHE A 310 1.40 -27.18 17.98
N GLN A 311 1.94 -28.26 17.43
CA GLN A 311 3.14 -28.26 16.61
C GLN A 311 2.86 -28.99 15.29
N GLY A 312 2.65 -28.22 14.22
CA GLY A 312 2.45 -28.74 12.87
C GLY A 312 3.69 -28.59 12.00
N ASN A 313 3.99 -29.60 11.18
CA ASN A 313 5.02 -29.55 10.15
C ASN A 313 4.44 -30.01 8.80
N VAL A 314 4.59 -29.19 7.76
CA VAL A 314 4.18 -29.51 6.38
C VAL A 314 5.42 -29.39 5.50
N THR A 315 6.02 -30.52 5.14
CA THR A 315 7.37 -30.56 4.56
C THR A 315 7.45 -31.43 3.32
N SER A 316 8.56 -31.35 2.57
CA SER A 316 8.91 -32.32 1.51
C SER A 316 7.78 -32.63 0.50
N GLY A 317 7.05 -31.60 0.04
CA GLY A 317 5.92 -31.76 -0.90
C GLY A 317 4.58 -32.17 -0.26
N GLY A 318 4.53 -32.40 1.06
CA GLY A 318 3.29 -32.66 1.79
C GLY A 318 2.30 -31.50 1.69
N THR A 319 0.99 -31.79 1.75
CA THR A 319 -0.08 -30.79 1.63
C THR A 319 -1.09 -30.88 2.78
N LEU A 320 -1.29 -29.76 3.49
CA LEU A 320 -2.40 -29.55 4.41
C LEU A 320 -3.44 -28.64 3.77
N ARG A 321 -4.67 -29.12 3.61
CA ARG A 321 -5.77 -28.35 3.03
C ARG A 321 -6.98 -28.26 3.96
N THR A 322 -7.55 -27.07 4.04
CA THR A 322 -8.89 -26.83 4.59
C THR A 322 -9.84 -26.34 3.50
N THR A 323 -11.04 -26.91 3.44
CA THR A 323 -12.04 -26.55 2.41
C THR A 323 -13.02 -25.46 2.87
N SER A 324 -13.06 -25.17 4.16
CA SER A 324 -13.84 -24.09 4.77
C SER A 324 -12.91 -23.18 5.60
N THR A 325 -12.85 -23.31 6.93
CA THR A 325 -12.10 -22.39 7.80
C THR A 325 -10.84 -23.03 8.37
N PHE A 326 -9.77 -22.23 8.48
CA PHE A 326 -8.58 -22.57 9.26
C PHE A 326 -8.43 -21.55 10.40
N ARG A 327 -8.32 -22.02 11.64
CA ARG A 327 -8.05 -21.16 12.80
C ARG A 327 -6.90 -21.72 13.62
N MET A 328 -5.98 -20.86 14.01
CA MET A 328 -4.81 -21.23 14.81
C MET A 328 -4.61 -20.27 15.99
N GLY A 329 -4.32 -20.82 17.17
CA GLY A 329 -3.99 -20.06 18.37
C GLY A 329 -5.20 -19.57 19.19
N GLY A 330 -4.93 -18.62 20.08
CA GLY A 330 -5.89 -18.03 21.01
C GLY A 330 -5.73 -18.53 22.45
N GLY A 331 -6.46 -17.92 23.39
CA GLY A 331 -6.40 -18.25 24.83
C GLY A 331 -5.29 -17.53 25.62
N SER A 332 -5.21 -17.77 26.93
CA SER A 332 -4.47 -16.90 27.86
C SER A 332 -3.09 -17.39 28.29
N THR A 333 -2.73 -18.66 28.06
CA THR A 333 -1.53 -19.28 28.69
C THR A 333 -0.78 -20.31 27.83
N ILE A 334 -0.78 -20.19 26.50
CA ILE A 334 -0.17 -21.25 25.65
C ILE A 334 1.37 -21.22 25.67
N ARG A 335 1.97 -22.42 25.59
CA ARG A 335 3.42 -22.68 25.53
C ARG A 335 4.01 -22.69 24.11
N THR A 336 3.31 -23.23 23.09
CA THR A 336 3.73 -23.23 21.66
C THR A 336 2.52 -23.50 20.74
N VAL A 337 2.21 -22.59 19.80
CA VAL A 337 1.27 -22.82 18.69
C VAL A 337 1.98 -22.47 17.38
N SER A 338 2.51 -23.47 16.70
CA SER A 338 3.34 -23.24 15.51
C SER A 338 2.99 -24.17 14.36
N LEU A 339 2.99 -23.62 13.16
CA LEU A 339 2.92 -24.38 11.91
C LEU A 339 4.14 -24.05 11.05
N ASN A 340 4.98 -25.05 10.79
CA ASN A 340 6.13 -24.92 9.91
C ASN A 340 5.76 -25.42 8.50
N VAL A 341 5.99 -24.61 7.49
CA VAL A 341 5.89 -24.98 6.08
C VAL A 341 7.29 -24.90 5.46
N ASP A 342 7.87 -26.06 5.18
CA ASP A 342 9.23 -26.18 4.63
C ASP A 342 9.27 -27.21 3.48
N GLY A 343 8.99 -26.71 2.29
CA GLY A 343 8.95 -27.48 1.05
C GLY A 343 7.59 -28.13 0.80
N GLY A 344 6.63 -27.96 1.71
CA GLY A 344 5.25 -28.41 1.57
C GLY A 344 4.28 -27.30 1.13
N THR A 345 2.98 -27.58 1.23
CA THR A 345 1.88 -26.65 0.89
C THR A 345 0.84 -26.56 2.00
N LEU A 346 0.58 -25.35 2.49
CA LEU A 346 -0.63 -25.03 3.26
C LEU A 346 -1.66 -24.39 2.31
N GLU A 347 -2.86 -24.92 2.27
CA GLU A 347 -3.95 -24.39 1.46
C GLU A 347 -5.23 -24.18 2.28
N THR A 348 -5.76 -22.96 2.22
CA THR A 348 -6.97 -22.57 2.95
C THR A 348 -7.98 -21.99 1.95
N THR A 349 -9.10 -22.69 1.76
CA THR A 349 -10.12 -22.30 0.78
C THR A 349 -10.96 -21.14 1.29
N GLY A 350 -11.40 -21.18 2.55
CA GLY A 350 -12.00 -20.04 3.24
C GLY A 350 -10.98 -19.29 4.09
N LEU A 351 -11.48 -18.45 4.99
CA LEU A 351 -10.65 -17.54 5.77
C LEU A 351 -9.70 -18.30 6.72
N ALA A 352 -8.41 -17.98 6.63
CA ALA A 352 -7.42 -18.36 7.63
C ALA A 352 -7.34 -17.31 8.74
N THR A 353 -7.46 -17.71 10.00
CA THR A 353 -7.37 -16.81 11.16
C THR A 353 -6.27 -17.26 12.10
N PHE A 354 -5.34 -16.36 12.40
CA PHE A 354 -4.25 -16.56 13.35
C PHE A 354 -4.48 -15.63 14.54
N ASP A 355 -4.70 -16.22 15.71
CA ASP A 355 -4.96 -15.52 16.98
C ASP A 355 -3.68 -15.45 17.84
N ASP A 356 -3.77 -14.85 19.03
CA ASP A 356 -2.63 -14.69 19.95
C ASP A 356 -1.82 -16.00 20.08
N LYS A 357 -0.49 -15.86 20.03
CA LYS A 357 0.53 -16.92 20.06
C LYS A 357 0.63 -17.82 18.83
N ALA A 358 -0.18 -17.61 17.79
CA ALA A 358 -0.06 -18.37 16.56
C ALA A 358 1.16 -17.90 15.73
N ASP A 359 2.11 -18.81 15.52
CA ASP A 359 3.30 -18.60 14.69
C ASP A 359 3.27 -19.46 13.41
N LEU A 360 3.07 -18.83 12.24
CA LEU A 360 3.22 -19.49 10.94
C LEU A 360 4.63 -19.24 10.38
N ASN A 361 5.42 -20.30 10.23
CA ASN A 361 6.79 -20.21 9.72
C ASN A 361 6.84 -20.77 8.30
N LEU A 362 6.98 -19.89 7.30
CA LEU A 362 7.18 -20.29 5.90
C LEU A 362 8.66 -20.17 5.53
N VAL A 363 9.33 -21.33 5.47
CA VAL A 363 10.76 -21.46 5.15
C VAL A 363 10.95 -21.70 3.65
N SER A 364 10.20 -22.64 3.08
CA SER A 364 10.15 -22.92 1.66
C SER A 364 8.82 -23.58 1.30
N GLY A 365 8.47 -23.72 0.01
CA GLY A 365 7.17 -24.24 -0.41
C GLY A 365 6.12 -23.14 -0.62
N THR A 366 4.84 -23.45 -0.35
CA THR A 366 3.71 -22.58 -0.71
C THR A 366 2.69 -22.43 0.41
N VAL A 367 2.20 -21.21 0.65
CA VAL A 367 1.02 -20.92 1.47
C VAL A 367 -0.03 -20.24 0.59
N ASN A 368 -1.19 -20.87 0.45
CA ASN A 368 -2.32 -20.37 -0.33
C ASN A 368 -3.46 -19.94 0.59
N PHE A 369 -3.64 -18.63 0.74
CA PHE A 369 -4.76 -18.01 1.44
C PHE A 369 -5.88 -17.69 0.45
N ASN A 370 -6.53 -18.71 -0.12
CA ASN A 370 -7.52 -18.52 -1.18
C ASN A 370 -8.74 -17.74 -0.67
N GLY A 371 -9.15 -17.94 0.59
CA GLY A 371 -10.22 -17.18 1.24
C GLY A 371 -9.75 -15.92 1.98
N GLY A 372 -8.47 -15.58 1.88
CA GLY A 372 -7.83 -14.51 2.66
C GLY A 372 -7.27 -14.99 4.00
N ALA A 373 -6.60 -14.07 4.70
CA ALA A 373 -5.98 -14.35 5.99
C ALA A 373 -6.13 -13.17 6.95
N THR A 374 -6.26 -13.47 8.23
CA THR A 374 -6.27 -12.49 9.33
C THR A 374 -5.23 -12.87 10.37
N PHE A 375 -4.33 -11.94 10.70
CA PHE A 375 -3.35 -12.03 11.76
C PHE A 375 -3.72 -11.05 12.87
N ASN A 376 -4.30 -11.57 13.95
CA ASN A 376 -4.75 -10.80 15.11
C ASN A 376 -3.59 -10.49 16.08
N ALA A 377 -3.87 -9.71 17.13
CA ALA A 377 -2.93 -9.35 18.18
C ALA A 377 -2.16 -10.58 18.71
N GLY A 378 -0.83 -10.48 18.75
CA GLY A 378 0.04 -11.54 19.27
C GLY A 378 0.25 -12.74 18.35
N SER A 379 -0.33 -12.73 17.14
CA SER A 379 -0.02 -13.68 16.07
C SER A 379 1.08 -13.16 15.14
N ARG A 380 1.74 -14.08 14.45
CA ARG A 380 2.83 -13.76 13.53
C ARG A 380 2.92 -14.74 12.36
N ILE A 381 3.35 -14.22 11.22
CA ILE A 381 3.94 -15.02 10.14
C ILE A 381 5.39 -14.60 9.92
N ASP A 382 6.29 -15.58 9.83
CA ASP A 382 7.66 -15.43 9.36
C ASP A 382 7.80 -16.04 7.96
N TRP A 383 7.84 -15.16 6.96
CA TRP A 383 8.02 -15.52 5.57
C TRP A 383 9.49 -15.36 5.17
N THR A 384 10.27 -16.43 5.36
CA THR A 384 11.73 -16.44 5.10
C THR A 384 12.09 -16.97 3.71
N GLY A 385 11.23 -17.79 3.10
CA GLY A 385 11.37 -18.28 1.73
C GLY A 385 10.05 -18.78 1.15
N GLY A 386 10.05 -19.45 -0.01
CA GLY A 386 8.81 -19.91 -0.65
C GLY A 386 7.86 -18.79 -1.09
N THR A 387 6.59 -19.14 -1.31
CA THR A 387 5.56 -18.25 -1.90
C THR A 387 4.31 -18.17 -1.03
N VAL A 388 3.81 -16.95 -0.82
CA VAL A 388 2.46 -16.70 -0.27
C VAL A 388 1.56 -16.20 -1.39
N ASN A 389 0.42 -16.86 -1.59
CA ASN A 389 -0.59 -16.46 -2.56
C ASN A 389 -1.89 -16.06 -1.85
N LEU A 390 -2.60 -15.09 -2.42
CA LEU A 390 -3.94 -14.67 -2.02
C LEU A 390 -4.93 -14.99 -3.13
N GLY A 391 -6.11 -15.48 -2.76
CA GLY A 391 -7.20 -15.66 -3.74
C GLY A 391 -7.72 -14.34 -4.28
N ALA A 392 -8.33 -14.35 -5.47
CA ALA A 392 -8.91 -13.15 -6.07
C ALA A 392 -9.96 -12.51 -5.13
N SER A 393 -9.95 -11.18 -5.02
CA SER A 393 -10.85 -10.43 -4.12
C SER A 393 -10.75 -10.77 -2.64
N SER A 394 -9.70 -11.50 -2.23
CA SER A 394 -9.46 -11.81 -0.82
C SER A 394 -8.74 -10.66 -0.09
N THR A 395 -8.80 -10.70 1.24
CA THR A 395 -8.12 -9.73 2.11
C THR A 395 -7.02 -10.43 2.91
N LEU A 396 -5.83 -9.83 2.92
CA LEU A 396 -4.82 -10.04 3.94
C LEU A 396 -4.96 -8.95 5.00
N LEU A 397 -5.41 -9.32 6.20
CA LEU A 397 -5.58 -8.43 7.34
C LEU A 397 -4.48 -8.68 8.37
N VAL A 398 -3.72 -7.64 8.71
CA VAL A 398 -2.79 -7.61 9.84
C VAL A 398 -3.37 -6.68 10.89
N ASP A 399 -4.09 -7.24 11.86
CA ASP A 399 -4.81 -6.51 12.90
C ASP A 399 -4.10 -6.67 14.25
N ALA A 400 -3.22 -5.72 14.60
CA ALA A 400 -2.29 -5.81 15.73
C ALA A 400 -1.29 -7.00 15.69
N GLY A 401 -1.36 -7.88 14.68
CA GLY A 401 -0.40 -8.96 14.44
C GLY A 401 0.88 -8.49 13.71
N VAL A 402 1.75 -9.45 13.40
CA VAL A 402 3.02 -9.20 12.68
C VAL A 402 3.11 -10.04 11.41
N PHE A 403 3.29 -9.38 10.27
CA PHE A 403 3.61 -10.00 8.99
C PHE A 403 5.07 -9.67 8.64
N ASN A 404 5.97 -10.62 8.90
CA ASN A 404 7.40 -10.41 8.75
C ASN A 404 7.93 -11.23 7.56
N ARG A 405 8.22 -10.54 6.46
CA ARG A 405 8.91 -11.14 5.32
C ARG A 405 10.39 -10.77 5.37
N THR A 406 11.27 -11.76 5.30
CA THR A 406 12.74 -11.54 5.29
C THR A 406 13.41 -11.91 3.98
N ASN A 407 12.67 -12.51 3.04
CA ASN A 407 13.15 -12.79 1.69
C ASN A 407 13.31 -11.49 0.86
N ALA A 408 14.38 -11.40 0.07
CA ALA A 408 14.67 -10.29 -0.84
C ALA A 408 13.87 -10.28 -2.15
N ALA A 409 13.10 -11.34 -2.44
CA ALA A 409 12.19 -11.37 -3.60
C ALA A 409 11.13 -10.25 -3.49
N GLY A 410 10.70 -9.71 -4.63
CA GLY A 410 9.65 -8.69 -4.70
C GLY A 410 8.30 -9.17 -4.18
N LEU A 411 7.47 -8.27 -3.67
CA LEU A 411 6.06 -8.56 -3.37
C LEU A 411 5.17 -7.88 -4.41
N ILE A 412 4.33 -8.65 -5.09
CA ILE A 412 3.32 -8.12 -6.00
C ILE A 412 1.99 -8.71 -5.55
N PHE A 413 1.09 -7.86 -5.04
CA PHE A 413 -0.30 -8.25 -4.90
C PHE A 413 -0.99 -8.02 -6.24
N SER A 414 -1.39 -9.10 -6.92
CA SER A 414 -2.17 -9.03 -8.15
C SER A 414 -3.59 -9.54 -7.91
N GLY A 415 -4.55 -9.21 -8.80
CA GLY A 415 -5.88 -9.82 -8.78
C GLY A 415 -6.94 -9.22 -7.83
N ASN A 416 -7.10 -7.89 -7.81
CA ASN A 416 -8.14 -7.19 -7.04
C ASN A 416 -8.15 -7.56 -5.53
N THR A 417 -6.98 -7.85 -4.97
CA THR A 417 -6.80 -8.21 -3.56
C THR A 417 -6.72 -6.97 -2.67
N THR A 418 -6.94 -7.12 -1.37
CA THR A 418 -6.79 -6.04 -0.38
C THR A 418 -5.77 -6.43 0.67
N THR A 419 -4.76 -5.58 0.89
CA THR A 419 -3.88 -5.65 2.05
C THR A 419 -4.29 -4.60 3.05
N ARG A 420 -4.54 -5.03 4.28
CA ARG A 420 -5.10 -4.19 5.33
C ARG A 420 -4.26 -4.29 6.60
N ILE A 421 -3.87 -3.14 7.15
CA ILE A 421 -2.99 -3.08 8.33
C ILE A 421 -3.63 -2.16 9.36
N ARG A 422 -4.01 -2.72 10.52
CA ARG A 422 -4.84 -2.01 11.51
C ARG A 422 -4.38 -2.19 12.95
N ASN A 423 -4.81 -1.26 13.80
CA ASN A 423 -4.72 -1.33 15.26
C ASN A 423 -3.31 -1.68 15.80
N GLY A 424 -2.26 -1.10 15.20
CA GLY A 424 -0.87 -1.34 15.57
C GLY A 424 -0.22 -2.53 14.84
N GLY A 425 -0.92 -3.17 13.90
CA GLY A 425 -0.38 -4.24 13.06
C GLY A 425 0.86 -3.80 12.28
N SER A 426 1.79 -4.73 12.09
CA SER A 426 3.09 -4.46 11.45
C SER A 426 3.32 -5.36 10.24
N PHE A 427 3.60 -4.75 9.09
CA PHE A 427 3.99 -5.44 7.87
C PHE A 427 5.40 -5.01 7.47
N ILE A 428 6.33 -5.96 7.35
CA ILE A 428 7.73 -5.70 7.02
C ILE A 428 8.13 -6.54 5.81
N THR A 429 8.78 -5.90 4.83
CA THR A 429 9.45 -6.59 3.72
C THR A 429 10.74 -5.86 3.31
N PRO A 430 11.86 -6.56 3.10
CA PRO A 430 13.13 -5.94 2.72
C PRO A 430 13.21 -5.61 1.23
N SER A 431 12.18 -5.92 0.44
CA SER A 431 12.12 -5.69 -1.00
C SER A 431 10.97 -4.76 -1.36
N TYR A 432 10.74 -4.55 -2.66
CA TYR A 432 9.66 -3.70 -3.14
C TYR A 432 8.27 -4.28 -2.84
N PHE A 433 7.29 -3.40 -2.66
CA PHE A 433 5.89 -3.70 -2.42
C PHE A 433 5.05 -3.03 -3.51
N ASP A 434 4.73 -3.78 -4.55
CA ASP A 434 3.97 -3.26 -5.68
C ASP A 434 2.48 -3.62 -5.52
N LEU A 435 1.63 -2.62 -5.76
CA LEU A 435 0.19 -2.82 -5.65
C LEU A 435 -0.46 -3.33 -6.92
N GLY A 436 0.10 -3.11 -8.11
CA GLY A 436 -0.59 -3.48 -9.35
C GLY A 436 -2.05 -2.99 -9.36
N ALA A 437 -3.02 -3.93 -9.35
CA ALA A 437 -4.46 -3.66 -9.24
C ALA A 437 -5.07 -3.95 -7.84
N ALA A 438 -4.23 -4.14 -6.82
CA ALA A 438 -4.65 -4.38 -5.44
C ALA A 438 -4.97 -3.08 -4.70
N THR A 439 -5.55 -3.21 -3.51
CA THR A 439 -5.85 -2.10 -2.59
C THR A 439 -4.98 -2.19 -1.34
N LEU A 440 -4.46 -1.05 -0.88
CA LEU A 440 -3.85 -0.87 0.44
C LEU A 440 -4.77 -0.06 1.34
N ASP A 441 -5.13 -0.58 2.51
CA ASP A 441 -5.97 0.11 3.51
C ASP A 441 -5.32 0.04 4.89
N MET A 442 -4.79 1.17 5.36
CA MET A 442 -4.09 1.28 6.64
C MET A 442 -4.83 2.20 7.61
N ASN A 443 -4.99 1.75 8.84
CA ASN A 443 -5.60 2.54 9.92
C ASN A 443 -4.88 2.27 11.24
N ASN A 444 -4.07 3.23 11.72
CA ASN A 444 -3.16 3.01 12.86
C ASN A 444 -2.21 1.80 12.67
N GLY A 445 -1.82 1.47 11.43
CA GLY A 445 -0.92 0.35 11.11
C GLY A 445 0.46 0.80 10.64
N PHE A 446 1.42 -0.13 10.64
CA PHE A 446 2.81 0.13 10.23
C PHE A 446 3.21 -0.74 9.03
N LEU A 447 3.73 -0.11 7.98
CA LEU A 447 4.28 -0.78 6.80
C LEU A 447 5.73 -0.30 6.59
N THR A 448 6.68 -1.24 6.53
CA THR A 448 8.08 -0.96 6.19
C THR A 448 8.51 -1.78 4.99
N VAL A 449 8.93 -1.10 3.93
CA VAL A 449 9.21 -1.68 2.61
C VAL A 449 10.60 -1.32 2.15
N GLY A 450 11.31 -2.31 1.62
CA GLY A 450 12.61 -2.15 0.99
C GLY A 450 13.76 -1.87 1.96
N THR A 451 14.95 -1.85 1.39
CA THR A 451 16.18 -1.35 2.02
C THR A 451 16.68 -0.15 1.22
N THR A 452 17.42 0.75 1.86
CA THR A 452 17.98 1.92 1.17
C THR A 452 18.83 1.50 -0.04
N GLY A 453 18.50 2.05 -1.22
CA GLY A 453 19.17 1.71 -2.48
C GLY A 453 18.64 0.45 -3.20
N GLY A 454 17.59 -0.19 -2.68
CA GLY A 454 16.92 -1.31 -3.33
C GLY A 454 16.00 -0.90 -4.48
N THR A 455 15.17 -1.84 -4.95
CA THR A 455 14.18 -1.58 -6.00
C THR A 455 13.05 -0.68 -5.49
N ILE A 456 12.68 0.32 -6.28
CA ILE A 456 11.60 1.27 -5.99
C ILE A 456 10.24 0.59 -6.13
N SER A 457 9.38 0.77 -5.14
CA SER A 457 7.99 0.25 -5.17
C SER A 457 7.09 1.08 -6.08
N ASP A 458 6.02 0.47 -6.59
CA ASP A 458 5.08 1.12 -7.48
C ASP A 458 3.61 0.85 -7.11
N TRP A 459 2.84 1.93 -7.10
CA TRP A 459 1.39 1.90 -6.97
C TRP A 459 0.77 2.17 -8.34
N GLY A 460 0.09 1.18 -8.93
CA GLY A 460 -0.80 1.38 -10.07
C GLY A 460 -0.14 1.47 -11.45
N GLY A 461 1.04 0.92 -11.66
CA GLY A 461 1.68 0.82 -12.97
C GLY A 461 1.11 -0.25 -13.91
N GLY A 462 1.53 -0.22 -15.17
CA GLY A 462 1.25 -1.28 -16.16
C GLY A 462 -0.21 -1.40 -16.61
N GLY A 463 -0.96 -0.30 -16.61
CA GLY A 463 -2.38 -0.25 -16.99
C GLY A 463 -3.35 -0.57 -15.85
N ALA A 464 -2.85 -0.84 -14.64
CA ALA A 464 -3.66 -1.19 -13.49
C ALA A 464 -4.36 0.03 -12.87
N THR A 465 -5.40 -0.24 -12.07
CA THR A 465 -6.03 0.75 -11.19
C THR A 465 -5.86 0.29 -9.75
N THR A 466 -5.30 1.13 -8.89
CA THR A 466 -5.07 0.85 -7.46
C THR A 466 -5.65 1.94 -6.57
N THR A 467 -5.95 1.57 -5.33
CA THR A 467 -6.32 2.50 -4.26
C THR A 467 -5.42 2.27 -3.05
N ALA A 468 -4.90 3.36 -2.47
CA ALA A 468 -4.08 3.31 -1.26
C ALA A 468 -4.61 4.34 -0.24
N THR A 469 -5.16 3.88 0.87
CA THR A 469 -5.67 4.74 1.95
C THR A 469 -4.85 4.55 3.20
N LEU A 470 -4.30 5.64 3.73
CA LEU A 470 -3.65 5.70 5.03
C LEU A 470 -4.42 6.69 5.90
N ALA A 471 -4.89 6.24 7.05
CA ALA A 471 -5.69 7.05 7.97
C ALA A 471 -5.22 6.92 9.42
N ASN A 472 -5.59 7.91 10.24
CA ASN A 472 -5.21 8.00 11.64
C ASN A 472 -3.68 7.97 11.78
N ASN A 473 -3.11 7.34 12.81
CA ASN A 473 -1.66 7.31 12.99
C ASN A 473 -0.95 6.22 12.16
N ALA A 474 -1.48 5.86 10.98
CA ALA A 474 -0.85 4.89 10.10
C ALA A 474 0.48 5.44 9.55
N VAL A 475 1.49 4.58 9.43
CA VAL A 475 2.80 4.94 8.88
C VAL A 475 3.22 3.91 7.83
N ALA A 476 3.42 4.36 6.59
CA ALA A 476 4.06 3.55 5.55
C ALA A 476 5.41 4.16 5.16
N THR A 477 6.47 3.35 5.24
CA THR A 477 7.84 3.74 4.92
C THR A 477 8.36 2.92 3.76
N TYR A 478 8.71 3.58 2.67
CA TYR A 478 9.32 3.01 1.48
C TYR A 478 10.80 3.44 1.40
N ASN A 479 11.69 2.58 1.86
CA ASN A 479 13.12 2.89 2.03
C ASN A 479 13.89 3.03 0.70
N SER A 480 13.40 2.39 -0.36
CA SER A 480 13.96 2.50 -1.71
C SER A 480 13.34 3.63 -2.53
N GLY A 481 12.24 4.21 -2.05
CA GLY A 481 11.40 5.16 -2.78
C GLY A 481 10.08 4.53 -3.28
N LEU A 482 9.21 5.41 -3.76
CA LEU A 482 7.86 5.08 -4.21
C LEU A 482 7.52 5.81 -5.51
N ARG A 483 6.85 5.08 -6.42
CA ARG A 483 6.26 5.59 -7.65
C ARG A 483 4.75 5.38 -7.64
N MET A 484 4.02 6.28 -8.28
CA MET A 484 2.58 6.18 -8.46
C MET A 484 2.23 6.34 -9.94
N GLY A 485 1.78 5.26 -10.58
CA GLY A 485 1.32 5.23 -11.96
C GLY A 485 2.43 5.44 -13.00
N VAL A 486 3.70 5.13 -12.67
CA VAL A 486 4.87 5.48 -13.51
C VAL A 486 5.48 4.26 -14.22
N LEU A 487 5.17 3.02 -13.80
CA LEU A 487 5.69 1.83 -14.45
C LEU A 487 4.95 1.42 -15.73
N GLY A 488 5.69 0.88 -16.70
CA GLY A 488 5.15 0.26 -17.92
C GLY A 488 4.41 1.27 -18.81
N SER A 489 3.14 0.99 -19.10
CA SER A 489 2.27 1.85 -19.91
C SER A 489 1.62 3.01 -19.14
N GLY A 490 1.93 3.19 -17.84
CA GLY A 490 1.19 4.07 -16.92
C GLY A 490 -0.09 3.42 -16.40
N GLY A 491 -0.73 4.00 -15.40
CA GLY A 491 -2.00 3.50 -14.84
C GLY A 491 -2.65 4.48 -13.86
N THR A 492 -3.67 4.02 -13.15
CA THR A 492 -4.48 4.86 -12.24
C THR A 492 -4.17 4.58 -10.77
N THR A 493 -3.91 5.63 -10.01
CA THR A 493 -3.63 5.54 -8.56
C THR A 493 -4.44 6.56 -7.80
N ASN A 494 -5.30 6.09 -6.89
CA ASN A 494 -6.03 6.94 -5.96
C ASN A 494 -5.44 6.78 -4.55
N ALA A 495 -4.71 7.78 -4.08
CA ALA A 495 -4.11 7.76 -2.76
C ALA A 495 -4.69 8.83 -1.83
N THR A 496 -5.01 8.43 -0.60
CA THR A 496 -5.50 9.31 0.44
C THR A 496 -4.69 9.12 1.71
N ILE A 497 -4.06 10.19 2.19
CA ILE A 497 -3.23 10.23 3.41
C ILE A 497 -3.90 11.20 4.39
N SER A 498 -4.44 10.69 5.50
CA SER A 498 -5.36 11.46 6.35
C SER A 498 -5.21 11.22 7.85
N GLY A 499 -5.80 12.11 8.66
CA GLY A 499 -5.98 11.89 10.10
C GLY A 499 -4.68 11.73 10.91
N GLY A 500 -3.58 12.35 10.49
CA GLY A 500 -2.25 12.22 11.10
C GLY A 500 -1.36 11.15 10.45
N ALA A 501 -1.82 10.48 9.40
CA ALA A 501 -1.07 9.39 8.77
C ALA A 501 0.17 9.91 8.06
N ARG A 502 1.19 9.05 7.93
CA ARG A 502 2.48 9.40 7.34
C ARG A 502 2.86 8.43 6.22
N LEU A 503 3.15 8.98 5.04
CA LEU A 503 3.78 8.28 3.93
C LEU A 503 5.20 8.79 3.78
N VAL A 504 6.18 7.94 4.06
CA VAL A 504 7.61 8.27 3.98
C VAL A 504 8.22 7.53 2.79
N SER A 505 8.82 8.27 1.87
CA SER A 505 9.45 7.74 0.66
C SER A 505 10.90 8.19 0.57
N ASN A 506 11.82 7.33 1.00
CA ASN A 506 13.24 7.67 1.01
C ASN A 506 13.84 7.59 -0.41
N GLY A 507 14.81 8.42 -0.74
CA GLY A 507 15.48 8.53 -2.03
C GLY A 507 14.68 9.29 -3.09
N SER A 508 13.46 8.85 -3.42
CA SER A 508 12.60 9.54 -4.39
C SER A 508 11.12 9.24 -4.17
N PHE A 509 10.27 10.22 -4.50
CA PHE A 509 8.83 10.04 -4.65
C PHE A 509 8.41 10.60 -6.01
N SER A 510 7.73 9.82 -6.84
CA SER A 510 7.18 10.33 -8.09
C SER A 510 5.75 9.88 -8.35
N ALA A 511 4.93 10.81 -8.84
CA ALA A 511 3.56 10.56 -9.24
C ALA A 511 3.35 11.04 -10.67
N GLY A 512 2.70 10.20 -11.49
CA GLY A 512 2.42 10.51 -12.89
C GLY A 512 3.63 10.35 -13.81
N GLY A 513 3.63 11.04 -14.95
CA GLY A 513 4.80 11.12 -15.83
C GLY A 513 4.64 10.46 -17.20
N LEU A 514 3.74 9.47 -17.32
CA LEU A 514 3.38 8.84 -18.60
C LEU A 514 2.03 9.35 -19.11
N ALA A 515 1.78 9.24 -20.41
CA ALA A 515 0.57 9.81 -21.03
C ALA A 515 -0.73 9.19 -20.53
N ALA A 516 -0.71 7.91 -20.11
CA ALA A 516 -1.87 7.21 -19.55
C ALA A 516 -1.91 7.21 -18.02
N SER A 517 -0.96 7.89 -17.35
CA SER A 517 -0.97 8.00 -15.89
C SER A 517 -2.10 8.90 -15.43
N ASN A 518 -2.87 8.45 -14.43
CA ASN A 518 -3.90 9.25 -13.76
C ASN A 518 -3.76 9.07 -12.25
N VAL A 519 -3.19 10.05 -11.56
CA VAL A 519 -2.88 9.96 -10.14
C VAL A 519 -3.64 11.02 -9.37
N THR A 520 -4.44 10.60 -8.41
CA THR A 520 -5.02 11.47 -7.38
C THR A 520 -4.27 11.25 -6.07
N LEU A 521 -3.71 12.32 -5.50
CA LEU A 521 -3.04 12.31 -4.21
C LEU A 521 -3.70 13.33 -3.27
N ASP A 522 -4.51 12.85 -2.34
CA ASP A 522 -5.19 13.68 -1.35
C ASP A 522 -4.51 13.55 0.01
N VAL A 523 -3.87 14.63 0.47
CA VAL A 523 -3.20 14.73 1.76
C VAL A 523 -4.04 15.62 2.68
N THR A 524 -4.96 15.00 3.42
CA THR A 524 -6.01 15.68 4.21
C THR A 524 -5.78 15.46 5.70
N GLY A 525 -4.99 16.33 6.33
CA GLY A 525 -4.51 16.17 7.71
C GLY A 525 -3.48 15.06 7.91
N GLY A 526 -3.01 14.44 6.82
CA GLY A 526 -1.87 13.51 6.82
C GLY A 526 -0.57 14.17 6.37
N ARG A 527 0.49 13.38 6.18
CA ARG A 527 1.80 13.88 5.76
C ARG A 527 2.48 12.96 4.76
N VAL A 528 3.03 13.54 3.69
CA VAL A 528 3.91 12.87 2.72
C VAL A 528 5.31 13.45 2.84
N GLU A 529 6.32 12.60 2.97
CA GLU A 529 7.71 13.02 3.21
C GLU A 529 8.66 12.29 2.28
N SER A 530 9.66 13.01 1.77
CA SER A 530 10.81 12.41 1.10
C SER A 530 12.10 13.13 1.51
N ASP A 531 13.14 12.35 1.82
CA ASP A 531 14.51 12.86 1.96
C ASP A 531 15.19 13.08 0.59
N GLY A 532 14.45 12.89 -0.51
CA GLY A 532 14.86 13.15 -1.87
C GLY A 532 13.92 14.11 -2.60
N THR A 533 13.87 13.99 -3.93
CA THR A 533 12.99 14.85 -4.76
C THR A 533 11.59 14.26 -4.83
N ILE A 534 10.59 15.12 -4.65
CA ILE A 534 9.18 14.84 -4.94
C ILE A 534 8.88 15.36 -6.35
N LEU A 535 8.49 14.46 -7.24
CA LEU A 535 8.07 14.75 -8.61
C LEU A 535 6.56 14.56 -8.74
N LEU A 536 5.82 15.64 -8.98
CA LEU A 536 4.39 15.61 -9.28
C LEU A 536 4.22 15.94 -10.76
N GLU A 537 4.09 14.92 -11.59
CA GLU A 537 4.24 15.04 -13.04
C GLU A 537 2.89 15.07 -13.77
N ARG A 538 2.93 14.96 -15.11
CA ARG A 538 1.72 14.94 -15.93
C ARG A 538 0.72 13.90 -15.41
N GLY A 539 -0.56 14.24 -15.44
CA GLY A 539 -1.64 13.35 -15.00
C GLY A 539 -1.78 13.25 -13.49
N THR A 540 -1.06 14.05 -12.71
CA THR A 540 -1.19 14.11 -11.25
C THR A 540 -2.07 15.28 -10.82
N THR A 541 -3.06 14.98 -9.98
CA THR A 541 -3.85 15.93 -9.20
C THR A 541 -3.52 15.73 -7.73
N THR A 542 -3.08 16.79 -7.06
CA THR A 542 -2.67 16.76 -5.65
C THR A 542 -3.45 17.79 -4.85
N THR A 543 -4.04 17.36 -3.74
CA THR A 543 -4.72 18.24 -2.78
C THR A 543 -4.03 18.13 -1.43
N VAL A 544 -3.62 19.25 -0.86
CA VAL A 544 -3.09 19.34 0.51
C VAL A 544 -4.07 20.20 1.31
N SER A 545 -4.75 19.60 2.28
CA SER A 545 -5.81 20.29 3.03
C SER A 545 -5.92 19.83 4.48
N ALA A 546 -6.72 20.53 5.28
CA ALA A 546 -7.02 20.20 6.68
C ALA A 546 -5.76 19.94 7.54
N ALA A 547 -4.78 20.85 7.48
CA ALA A 547 -3.46 20.70 8.11
C ALA A 547 -2.58 19.57 7.54
N GLY A 548 -2.86 19.12 6.31
CA GLY A 548 -2.02 18.20 5.57
C GLY A 548 -0.67 18.81 5.19
N VAL A 549 0.36 17.98 5.05
CA VAL A 549 1.74 18.42 4.75
C VAL A 549 2.37 17.56 3.66
N ILE A 550 3.00 18.19 2.67
CA ILE A 550 3.93 17.53 1.75
C ILE A 550 5.31 18.17 1.93
N GLU A 551 6.34 17.36 2.20
CA GLU A 551 7.71 17.83 2.39
C GLU A 551 8.74 17.01 1.62
N GLY A 552 9.63 17.68 0.87
CA GLY A 552 10.71 17.05 0.12
C GLY A 552 12.00 17.88 0.09
N GLN A 553 13.12 17.28 -0.33
CA GLN A 553 14.36 18.05 -0.59
C GLN A 553 14.15 19.05 -1.71
N ASN A 554 13.62 18.59 -2.84
CA ASN A 554 13.14 19.44 -3.93
C ASN A 554 11.71 19.01 -4.24
N ILE A 555 10.88 19.97 -4.65
CA ILE A 555 9.53 19.67 -5.15
C ILE A 555 9.45 20.20 -6.56
N THR A 556 9.14 19.33 -7.52
CA THR A 556 8.98 19.71 -8.93
C THR A 556 7.61 19.30 -9.42
N LEU A 557 6.87 20.29 -9.93
CA LEU A 557 5.57 20.12 -10.56
C LEU A 557 5.76 20.19 -12.09
N GLY A 558 5.20 19.24 -12.83
CA GLY A 558 5.22 19.26 -14.29
C GLY A 558 6.63 19.17 -14.90
N SER A 559 7.40 18.12 -14.56
CA SER A 559 8.70 17.81 -15.20
C SER A 559 8.61 17.11 -16.55
N SER A 560 7.41 16.76 -16.99
CA SER A 560 7.15 16.10 -18.26
C SER A 560 5.91 16.69 -18.95
N GLY A 561 5.77 16.52 -20.26
CA GLY A 561 4.70 17.20 -21.04
C GLY A 561 3.27 16.84 -20.60
N GLY A 562 2.33 17.78 -20.68
CA GLY A 562 0.98 17.61 -20.10
C GLY A 562 0.83 18.36 -18.77
N THR A 563 -0.30 18.17 -18.09
CA THR A 563 -0.69 19.00 -16.94
C THR A 563 -0.51 18.28 -15.60
N ALA A 564 0.10 18.97 -14.64
CA ALA A 564 0.10 18.62 -13.22
C ALA A 564 -0.67 19.70 -12.42
N SER A 565 -1.56 19.30 -11.51
CA SER A 565 -2.35 20.23 -10.69
C SER A 565 -2.07 20.00 -9.21
N THR A 566 -1.75 21.05 -8.47
CA THR A 566 -1.54 21.00 -7.03
C THR A 566 -2.32 22.13 -6.35
N THR A 567 -3.13 21.78 -5.36
CA THR A 567 -3.87 22.74 -4.53
C THR A 567 -3.48 22.56 -3.07
N VAL A 568 -3.09 23.65 -2.42
CA VAL A 568 -2.76 23.74 -1.00
C VAL A 568 -3.78 24.68 -0.37
N THR A 569 -4.66 24.17 0.48
CA THR A 569 -5.83 24.92 0.95
C THR A 569 -6.18 24.65 2.41
N GLY A 570 -6.62 25.69 3.10
CA GLY A 570 -6.97 25.62 4.53
C GLY A 570 -5.80 25.92 5.45
N VAL A 571 -6.13 26.43 6.64
CA VAL A 571 -5.14 26.82 7.65
C VAL A 571 -4.25 25.64 8.04
N ASN A 572 -2.95 25.91 8.22
CA ASN A 572 -1.89 24.96 8.56
C ASN A 572 -1.58 23.89 7.50
N SER A 573 -2.19 23.95 6.32
CA SER A 573 -1.77 23.09 5.20
C SER A 573 -0.51 23.64 4.55
N LEU A 574 0.46 22.75 4.32
CA LEU A 574 1.83 23.14 3.94
C LEU A 574 2.38 22.31 2.78
N LEU A 575 2.92 22.99 1.78
CA LEU A 575 3.81 22.41 0.77
C LEU A 575 5.24 22.93 0.99
N LYS A 576 6.15 22.09 1.49
CA LYS A 576 7.49 22.50 1.89
C LYS A 576 8.59 21.86 1.04
N SER A 577 9.38 22.69 0.37
CA SER A 577 10.65 22.28 -0.22
C SER A 577 11.81 22.75 0.65
N ARG A 578 12.67 21.81 1.07
CA ARG A 578 13.92 22.13 1.78
C ARG A 578 15.02 22.71 0.87
N GLY A 579 14.78 22.69 -0.43
CA GLY A 579 15.63 23.19 -1.51
C GLY A 579 14.76 23.95 -2.48
N THR A 580 14.76 23.55 -3.76
CA THR A 580 14.03 24.28 -4.81
C THR A 580 12.59 23.79 -4.98
N LEU A 581 11.65 24.73 -5.04
CA LEU A 581 10.29 24.51 -5.52
C LEU A 581 10.19 24.95 -6.99
N THR A 582 9.93 24.01 -7.89
CA THR A 582 9.72 24.31 -9.31
C THR A 582 8.28 24.03 -9.71
N ALA A 583 7.57 25.06 -10.17
CA ALA A 583 6.29 24.92 -10.87
C ALA A 583 6.52 24.98 -12.38
N GLY A 584 6.32 23.87 -13.07
CA GLY A 584 6.43 23.75 -14.52
C GLY A 584 7.88 23.77 -14.96
N ARG A 585 8.56 22.64 -14.77
CA ARG A 585 9.94 22.47 -15.24
C ARG A 585 10.00 22.34 -16.76
N ALA A 586 9.24 21.41 -17.33
CA ALA A 586 9.18 21.17 -18.78
C ALA A 586 7.74 21.04 -19.32
N GLY A 587 6.77 20.74 -18.45
CA GLY A 587 5.36 20.59 -18.79
C GLY A 587 4.50 21.78 -18.38
N THR A 588 3.20 21.54 -18.32
CA THR A 588 2.22 22.48 -17.78
C THR A 588 1.97 22.19 -16.30
N SER A 589 1.95 23.21 -15.45
CA SER A 589 1.58 23.02 -14.05
C SER A 589 0.73 24.15 -13.49
N THR A 590 -0.12 23.80 -12.53
CA THR A 590 -0.87 24.77 -11.72
C THR A 590 -0.61 24.49 -10.24
N LEU A 591 -0.23 25.53 -9.50
CA LEU A 591 -0.14 25.51 -8.04
C LEU A 591 -1.07 26.59 -7.46
N VAL A 592 -2.05 26.20 -6.67
CA VAL A 592 -2.97 27.12 -5.98
C VAL A 592 -2.73 27.03 -4.47
N ILE A 593 -2.50 28.17 -3.84
CA ILE A 593 -2.36 28.34 -2.39
C ILE A 593 -3.52 29.22 -1.93
N SER A 594 -4.39 28.68 -1.07
CA SER A 594 -5.64 29.35 -0.72
C SER A 594 -6.11 29.12 0.72
N ALA A 595 -7.09 29.92 1.16
CA ALA A 595 -7.80 29.75 2.43
C ALA A 595 -6.87 29.61 3.67
N GLY A 596 -5.79 30.40 3.72
CA GLY A 596 -4.86 30.42 4.85
C GLY A 596 -3.74 29.37 4.80
N ALA A 597 -3.56 28.67 3.68
CA ALA A 597 -2.51 27.68 3.51
C ALA A 597 -1.16 28.30 3.10
N GLU A 598 -0.08 27.51 3.19
CA GLU A 598 1.29 27.97 2.97
C GLU A 598 2.05 27.05 1.99
N ALA A 599 2.86 27.65 1.13
CA ALA A 599 3.97 26.95 0.48
C ALA A 599 5.29 27.62 0.86
N GLU A 600 6.30 26.80 1.13
CA GLU A 600 7.61 27.25 1.59
C GLU A 600 8.69 26.60 0.72
N SER A 601 9.65 27.39 0.25
CA SER A 601 10.90 26.92 -0.32
C SER A 601 12.05 27.52 0.46
N LEU A 602 12.87 26.69 1.10
CA LEU A 602 14.11 27.17 1.75
C LEU A 602 15.17 27.62 0.71
N GLY A 603 15.06 27.12 -0.52
CA GLY A 603 15.85 27.52 -1.67
C GLY A 603 15.10 28.49 -2.59
N ALA A 604 15.26 28.26 -3.90
CA ALA A 604 14.63 29.09 -4.92
C ALA A 604 13.24 28.59 -5.28
N THR A 605 12.37 29.51 -5.72
CA THR A 605 11.13 29.16 -6.41
C THR A 605 11.24 29.53 -7.88
N VAL A 606 10.93 28.58 -8.77
CA VAL A 606 10.97 28.79 -10.23
C VAL A 606 9.63 28.44 -10.84
N ILE A 607 9.08 29.36 -11.65
CA ILE A 607 7.78 29.22 -12.32
C ILE A 607 8.02 29.28 -13.83
N GLY A 608 7.88 28.16 -14.55
CA GLY A 608 8.15 28.07 -15.99
C GLY A 608 9.64 28.05 -16.30
N GLU A 609 10.34 26.98 -15.89
CA GLU A 609 11.81 26.88 -15.92
C GLU A 609 12.39 26.74 -17.33
N LEU A 610 11.98 25.73 -18.10
CA LEU A 610 12.55 25.42 -19.42
C LEU A 610 11.67 25.93 -20.56
N ALA A 611 12.27 26.11 -21.74
CA ALA A 611 11.55 26.45 -22.96
C ALA A 611 10.41 25.46 -23.24
N GLY A 612 9.21 25.97 -23.53
CA GLY A 612 8.00 25.18 -23.73
C GLY A 612 7.23 24.80 -22.47
N ALA A 613 7.78 25.04 -21.27
CA ALA A 613 7.04 24.90 -20.02
C ALA A 613 6.00 26.03 -19.87
N ALA A 614 4.89 25.73 -19.20
CA ALA A 614 3.86 26.72 -18.84
C ALA A 614 3.43 26.52 -17.39
N ALA A 615 3.56 27.54 -16.54
CA ALA A 615 3.24 27.40 -15.13
C ALA A 615 2.40 28.56 -14.62
N THR A 616 1.39 28.23 -13.81
CA THR A 616 0.56 29.21 -13.10
C THR A 616 0.61 28.92 -11.60
N LEU A 617 1.08 29.89 -10.83
CA LEU A 617 1.03 29.87 -9.38
C LEU A 617 0.05 30.94 -8.91
N VAL A 618 -0.91 30.57 -8.05
CA VAL A 618 -1.88 31.48 -7.47
C VAL A 618 -1.74 31.48 -5.96
N VAL A 619 -1.59 32.66 -5.36
CA VAL A 619 -1.67 32.87 -3.91
C VAL A 619 -2.88 33.74 -3.63
N ALA A 620 -3.95 33.14 -3.10
CA ALA A 620 -5.26 33.79 -3.00
C ALA A 620 -5.88 33.67 -1.61
N GLY A 621 -6.35 34.78 -1.07
CA GLY A 621 -7.07 34.83 0.21
C GLY A 621 -6.18 35.24 1.38
N SER A 622 -6.80 35.92 2.35
CA SER A 622 -6.12 36.36 3.57
C SER A 622 -5.46 35.19 4.30
N GLY A 623 -4.19 35.38 4.67
CA GLY A 623 -3.39 34.38 5.38
C GLY A 623 -2.74 33.33 4.47
N SER A 624 -3.07 33.29 3.17
CA SER A 624 -2.38 32.41 2.23
C SER A 624 -1.01 32.96 1.85
N LYS A 625 0.01 32.10 1.88
CA LYS A 625 1.41 32.52 1.84
C LYS A 625 2.27 31.69 0.89
N LEU A 626 3.16 32.36 0.17
CA LEU A 626 4.34 31.75 -0.47
C LEU A 626 5.61 32.37 0.12
N ASP A 627 6.43 31.54 0.78
CA ASP A 627 7.73 31.92 1.32
C ASP A 627 8.87 31.38 0.46
N VAL A 628 9.76 32.29 0.02
CA VAL A 628 10.91 31.96 -0.83
C VAL A 628 12.21 32.35 -0.12
N GLY A 629 13.03 31.35 0.18
CA GLY A 629 14.25 31.48 0.99
C GLY A 629 15.45 32.05 0.24
N THR A 630 15.50 31.94 -1.08
CA THR A 630 16.53 32.58 -1.92
C THR A 630 15.91 33.47 -2.99
N THR A 631 15.77 33.03 -4.23
CA THR A 631 15.28 33.84 -5.36
C THR A 631 13.96 33.31 -5.91
N LEU A 632 13.14 34.20 -6.43
CA LEU A 632 11.95 33.85 -7.21
C LEU A 632 12.17 34.18 -8.69
N THR A 633 12.05 33.19 -9.55
CA THR A 633 12.13 33.36 -11.01
C THR A 633 10.79 33.03 -11.65
N VAL A 634 10.22 33.98 -12.38
CA VAL A 634 9.00 33.81 -13.17
C VAL A 634 9.38 33.87 -14.64
N ALA A 635 9.13 32.79 -15.37
CA ALA A 635 9.63 32.51 -16.71
C ALA A 635 11.17 32.46 -16.78
N GLY A 636 11.77 31.37 -16.29
CA GLY A 636 13.22 31.12 -16.45
C GLY A 636 13.62 30.86 -17.91
N GLY A 637 12.71 30.27 -18.68
CA GLY A 637 12.85 30.00 -20.12
C GLY A 637 11.53 29.66 -20.81
N GLY A 638 10.51 29.21 -20.07
CA GLY A 638 9.14 28.99 -20.55
C GLY A 638 8.21 30.17 -20.25
N ALA A 639 6.90 29.91 -20.19
CA ALA A 639 5.89 30.85 -19.73
C ALA A 639 5.61 30.64 -18.25
N GLY A 640 5.63 31.73 -17.46
CA GLY A 640 5.40 31.69 -16.03
C GLY A 640 4.44 32.78 -15.59
N THR A 641 3.46 32.44 -14.75
CA THR A 641 2.52 33.40 -14.18
C THR A 641 2.43 33.21 -12.68
N LEU A 642 2.62 34.29 -11.93
CA LEU A 642 2.33 34.39 -10.50
C LEU A 642 1.18 35.37 -10.31
N ALA A 643 0.06 34.90 -9.75
CA ALA A 643 -1.07 35.75 -9.37
C ALA A 643 -1.17 35.82 -7.84
N VAL A 644 -1.13 37.03 -7.28
CA VAL A 644 -1.28 37.28 -5.84
C VAL A 644 -2.54 38.11 -5.62
N THR A 645 -3.59 37.49 -5.10
CA THR A 645 -4.93 38.09 -5.11
C THR A 645 -5.62 37.99 -3.76
N SER A 646 -6.65 38.80 -3.54
CA SER A 646 -7.56 38.69 -2.39
C SER A 646 -6.83 38.67 -1.02
N GLY A 647 -5.79 39.50 -0.86
CA GLY A 647 -4.98 39.55 0.36
C GLY A 647 -3.95 38.43 0.54
N GLY A 648 -3.65 37.65 -0.51
CA GLY A 648 -2.52 36.71 -0.52
C GLY A 648 -1.17 37.42 -0.34
N PHE A 649 -0.19 36.73 0.24
CA PHE A 649 1.11 37.29 0.57
C PHE A 649 2.26 36.45 0.03
N VAL A 650 3.25 37.09 -0.61
CA VAL A 650 4.47 36.46 -1.08
C VAL A 650 5.67 37.16 -0.46
N ALA A 651 6.54 36.42 0.22
CA ALA A 651 7.80 36.94 0.76
C ALA A 651 9.00 36.28 0.08
N VAL A 652 9.96 37.09 -0.37
CA VAL A 652 11.18 36.62 -1.03
C VAL A 652 12.40 37.20 -0.33
N THR A 653 13.29 36.31 0.11
CA THR A 653 14.49 36.70 0.86
C THR A 653 15.56 37.35 -0.04
N GLY A 654 15.67 36.91 -1.29
CA GLY A 654 16.57 37.44 -2.32
C GLY A 654 15.82 38.17 -3.44
N GLY A 655 16.46 38.40 -4.58
CA GLY A 655 15.84 39.07 -5.72
C GLY A 655 14.73 38.28 -6.42
N VAL A 656 13.94 39.00 -7.22
CA VAL A 656 12.94 38.44 -8.13
C VAL A 656 13.33 38.72 -9.57
N THR A 657 13.22 37.72 -10.44
CA THR A 657 13.41 37.87 -11.89
C THR A 657 12.11 37.55 -12.61
N ILE A 658 11.66 38.44 -13.48
CA ILE A 658 10.54 38.22 -14.40
C ILE A 658 11.11 38.19 -15.82
N GLY A 659 11.20 37.02 -16.43
CA GLY A 659 11.62 36.87 -17.82
C GLY A 659 10.59 37.43 -18.80
N SER A 660 10.93 37.51 -20.08
CA SER A 660 10.06 38.09 -21.12
C SER A 660 8.73 37.33 -21.32
N GLY A 661 8.69 36.03 -21.04
CA GLY A 661 7.46 35.22 -20.99
C GLY A 661 6.77 35.21 -19.61
N GLY A 662 7.25 36.03 -18.68
CA GLY A 662 6.85 36.05 -17.28
C GLY A 662 5.79 37.11 -17.00
N SER A 663 4.88 36.79 -16.08
CA SER A 663 3.92 37.74 -15.55
C SER A 663 3.78 37.58 -14.04
N ILE A 664 3.91 38.69 -13.31
CA ILE A 664 3.46 38.80 -11.93
C ILE A 664 2.28 39.76 -11.91
N GLY A 665 1.13 39.27 -11.45
CA GLY A 665 -0.10 40.03 -11.29
C GLY A 665 -0.52 40.07 -9.83
N MET A 666 -0.86 41.25 -9.35
CA MET A 666 -1.35 41.48 -7.99
C MET A 666 -2.68 42.21 -8.05
N SER A 667 -3.69 41.72 -7.34
CA SER A 667 -4.99 42.40 -7.23
C SER A 667 -5.61 42.24 -5.85
N ASP A 668 -6.65 43.02 -5.58
CA ASP A 668 -7.55 42.90 -4.43
C ASP A 668 -6.79 42.78 -3.09
N GLY A 669 -5.83 43.69 -2.89
CA GLY A 669 -5.00 43.74 -1.68
C GLY A 669 -3.87 42.70 -1.61
N GLY A 670 -3.59 41.95 -2.68
CA GLY A 670 -2.44 41.04 -2.73
C GLY A 670 -1.11 41.77 -2.54
N SER A 671 -0.14 41.14 -1.88
CA SER A 671 1.15 41.76 -1.54
C SER A 671 2.37 40.87 -1.82
N LEU A 672 3.45 41.50 -2.30
CA LEU A 672 4.75 40.91 -2.57
C LEU A 672 5.81 41.73 -1.85
N GLU A 673 6.64 41.07 -1.06
CA GLU A 673 7.72 41.67 -0.31
C GLU A 673 9.06 41.03 -0.64
N ILE A 674 10.07 41.89 -0.78
CA ILE A 674 11.45 41.48 -0.93
C ILE A 674 12.31 42.12 0.16
N ASN A 675 13.32 41.41 0.66
CA ASN A 675 14.30 41.96 1.59
C ASN A 675 14.96 43.27 1.07
N ALA A 676 15.38 44.11 2.00
CA ALA A 676 16.07 45.36 1.67
C ALA A 676 17.39 45.09 0.93
N GLY A 677 17.70 45.92 -0.08
CA GLY A 677 18.90 45.78 -0.91
C GLY A 677 18.81 44.73 -2.03
N GLN A 678 17.62 44.14 -2.24
CA GLN A 678 17.30 43.27 -3.36
C GLN A 678 16.25 43.95 -4.24
N SER A 679 16.17 43.54 -5.50
CA SER A 679 15.27 44.16 -6.49
C SER A 679 14.50 43.13 -7.32
N ILE A 680 13.45 43.63 -7.97
CA ILE A 680 12.78 42.95 -9.08
C ILE A 680 13.48 43.37 -10.38
N ALA A 681 14.03 42.40 -11.11
CA ALA A 681 14.43 42.57 -12.51
C ALA A 681 13.26 42.18 -13.42
N ASN A 682 12.50 43.17 -13.91
CA ASN A 682 11.31 42.93 -14.73
C ASN A 682 11.61 43.09 -16.23
N ALA A 683 11.71 41.99 -16.96
CA ALA A 683 11.73 41.97 -18.43
C ALA A 683 10.40 41.49 -19.05
N GLY A 684 9.41 41.14 -18.23
CA GLY A 684 8.09 40.69 -18.64
C GLY A 684 7.00 41.69 -18.22
N ASN A 685 5.94 41.17 -17.61
CA ASN A 685 4.79 41.96 -17.17
C ASN A 685 4.69 41.98 -15.64
N LEU A 686 4.71 43.17 -15.04
CA LEU A 686 4.42 43.38 -13.63
C LEU A 686 3.19 44.27 -13.51
N THR A 687 2.11 43.72 -12.96
CA THR A 687 0.80 44.42 -12.88
C THR A 687 0.29 44.41 -11.45
N LEU A 688 -0.09 45.59 -10.95
CA LEU A 688 -0.59 45.77 -9.58
C LEU A 688 -1.88 46.58 -9.64
N PHE A 689 -2.97 46.00 -9.15
CA PHE A 689 -4.31 46.58 -9.20
C PHE A 689 -4.99 46.57 -7.83
N SER A 690 -6.07 47.33 -7.68
CA SER A 690 -7.07 47.16 -6.61
C SER A 690 -6.50 47.07 -5.19
N GLY A 691 -5.70 48.04 -4.77
CA GLY A 691 -5.15 48.14 -3.42
C GLY A 691 -3.94 47.24 -3.14
N SER A 692 -3.38 46.59 -4.17
CA SER A 692 -2.18 45.77 -4.03
C SER A 692 -0.95 46.55 -3.58
N GLN A 693 -0.06 45.87 -2.85
CA GLN A 693 1.12 46.47 -2.24
C GLN A 693 2.41 45.73 -2.60
N LEU A 694 3.35 46.42 -3.22
CA LEU A 694 4.69 45.93 -3.50
C LEU A 694 5.72 46.60 -2.58
N ARG A 695 6.52 45.78 -1.90
CA ARG A 695 7.63 46.23 -1.06
C ARG A 695 8.96 45.75 -1.62
N ALA A 696 9.38 46.36 -2.72
CA ALA A 696 10.62 46.03 -3.43
C ALA A 696 11.13 47.22 -4.25
N ASP A 697 12.44 47.25 -4.47
CA ASP A 697 13.03 48.07 -5.52
C ASP A 697 12.76 47.40 -6.88
N VAL A 698 12.42 48.18 -7.90
CA VAL A 698 12.06 47.66 -9.23
C VAL A 698 13.00 48.21 -10.30
N MET A 699 13.64 47.30 -11.04
CA MET A 699 14.37 47.58 -12.27
C MET A 699 13.53 47.09 -13.45
N ASN A 700 12.85 48.01 -14.11
CA ASN A 700 11.89 47.69 -15.16
C ASN A 700 12.53 47.83 -16.54
N SER A 701 12.65 46.72 -17.28
CA SER A 701 12.97 46.66 -18.71
C SER A 701 11.78 46.17 -19.56
N GLY A 702 10.64 45.87 -18.94
CA GLY A 702 9.42 45.39 -19.60
C GLY A 702 8.23 46.33 -19.33
N LEU A 703 7.08 45.74 -19.03
CA LEU A 703 5.83 46.47 -18.72
C LEU A 703 5.58 46.52 -17.21
N LEU A 704 5.33 47.72 -16.68
CA LEU A 704 4.87 47.97 -15.32
C LEU A 704 3.52 48.71 -15.34
N LEU A 705 2.46 48.08 -14.83
CA LEU A 705 1.14 48.70 -14.70
C LEU A 705 0.74 48.82 -13.24
N LEU A 706 0.38 50.04 -12.81
CA LEU A 706 -0.10 50.33 -11.47
C LEU A 706 -1.48 50.99 -11.56
N GLU A 707 -2.52 50.40 -10.96
CA GLU A 707 -3.83 51.05 -10.84
C GLU A 707 -4.37 50.89 -9.42
N ASN A 708 -4.53 52.00 -8.70
CA ASN A 708 -4.92 51.99 -7.30
C ASN A 708 -3.98 51.13 -6.43
N ALA A 709 -2.66 51.19 -6.69
CA ALA A 709 -1.67 50.34 -6.04
C ALA A 709 -0.51 51.14 -5.43
N SER A 710 0.25 50.52 -4.54
CA SER A 710 1.41 51.17 -3.90
C SER A 710 2.69 50.33 -4.01
N THR A 711 3.75 50.92 -4.53
CA THR A 711 5.12 50.43 -4.43
C THR A 711 5.87 51.27 -3.40
N THR A 712 6.32 50.65 -2.31
CA THR A 712 6.87 51.39 -1.16
C THR A 712 8.36 51.75 -1.30
N ARG A 713 9.06 51.23 -2.32
CA ARG A 713 10.47 51.53 -2.61
C ARG A 713 10.66 52.02 -4.05
N ASP A 714 11.91 52.09 -4.48
CA ASP A 714 12.30 52.84 -5.67
C ASP A 714 11.97 52.08 -6.96
N VAL A 715 11.57 52.83 -7.98
CA VAL A 715 11.31 52.33 -9.34
C VAL A 715 12.31 52.97 -10.30
N THR A 716 13.05 52.13 -11.01
CA THR A 716 13.91 52.53 -12.12
C THR A 716 13.35 51.99 -13.43
N LEU A 717 12.98 52.88 -14.33
CA LEU A 717 12.58 52.55 -15.69
C LEU A 717 13.81 52.57 -16.59
N LEU A 718 14.18 51.40 -17.12
CA LEU A 718 15.30 51.23 -18.04
C LEU A 718 14.89 51.63 -19.45
N ALA A 719 15.88 51.89 -20.32
CA ALA A 719 15.63 52.26 -21.72
C ALA A 719 14.68 51.27 -22.44
N ASN A 720 13.75 51.81 -23.22
CA ASN A 720 12.69 51.08 -23.96
C ASN A 720 11.71 50.28 -23.08
N SER A 721 11.63 50.58 -21.78
CA SER A 721 10.60 50.03 -20.90
C SER A 721 9.36 50.90 -20.85
N GLN A 722 8.25 50.34 -20.36
CA GLN A 722 6.98 51.05 -20.24
C GLN A 722 6.46 51.01 -18.81
N MET A 723 5.94 52.15 -18.36
CA MET A 723 5.18 52.25 -17.12
C MET A 723 3.89 53.05 -17.35
N ARG A 724 2.79 52.57 -16.78
CA ARG A 724 1.55 53.34 -16.64
C ARG A 724 1.08 53.28 -15.19
N ALA A 725 0.64 54.42 -14.66
CA ALA A 725 0.19 54.51 -13.28
C ALA A 725 -1.05 55.39 -13.14
N GLU A 726 -2.05 54.86 -12.43
CA GLU A 726 -3.32 55.53 -12.13
C GLU A 726 -3.60 55.43 -10.62
N ASN A 727 -3.85 56.56 -9.97
CA ASN A 727 -4.11 56.67 -8.53
C ASN A 727 -3.17 55.80 -7.67
N SER A 728 -1.88 55.83 -8.01
CA SER A 728 -0.87 54.93 -7.42
C SER A 728 0.27 55.70 -6.78
N THR A 729 1.08 55.03 -5.95
CA THR A 729 2.27 55.65 -5.33
C THR A 729 3.52 54.80 -5.51
N VAL A 730 4.67 55.44 -5.72
CA VAL A 730 6.00 54.81 -5.73
C VAL A 730 6.93 55.48 -4.70
N GLY A 731 8.05 54.84 -4.37
CA GLY A 731 9.14 55.40 -3.56
C GLY A 731 9.81 56.58 -4.26
N SER A 732 11.00 56.38 -4.80
CA SER A 732 11.61 57.29 -5.80
C SER A 732 11.39 56.77 -7.22
N LEU A 733 11.51 57.66 -8.22
CA LEU A 733 11.42 57.31 -9.63
C LEU A 733 12.68 57.77 -10.38
N ALA A 734 13.32 56.84 -11.10
CA ALA A 734 14.38 57.14 -12.05
C ALA A 734 13.99 56.65 -13.45
N GLN A 735 13.73 57.57 -14.36
CA GLN A 735 13.41 57.28 -15.75
C GLN A 735 14.65 57.50 -16.64
N GLN A 736 15.10 56.45 -17.32
CA GLN A 736 16.18 56.54 -18.30
C GLN A 736 15.69 57.08 -19.65
N PRO A 737 16.60 57.58 -20.52
CA PRO A 737 16.26 57.93 -21.90
C PRO A 737 15.54 56.80 -22.61
N THR A 738 14.57 57.13 -23.46
CA THR A 738 13.71 56.18 -24.22
C THR A 738 12.77 55.29 -23.41
N ALA A 739 12.74 55.40 -22.08
CA ALA A 739 11.71 54.75 -21.28
C ALA A 739 10.41 55.55 -21.35
N ASP A 740 9.27 54.89 -21.56
CA ASP A 740 7.97 55.52 -21.68
C ASP A 740 7.23 55.52 -20.34
N LEU A 741 6.74 56.70 -19.95
CA LEU A 741 5.79 56.88 -18.87
C LEU A 741 4.46 57.36 -19.46
N GLU A 742 3.47 56.49 -19.42
CA GLU A 742 2.19 56.66 -20.11
C GLU A 742 1.12 57.25 -19.19
N PHE A 743 0.36 58.20 -19.72
CA PHE A 743 -0.82 58.80 -19.08
C PHE A 743 -2.01 58.83 -20.03
N ARG A 744 -3.17 58.39 -19.54
CA ARG A 744 -4.44 58.46 -20.24
C ARG A 744 -5.33 59.54 -19.65
N LEU A 745 -5.97 60.36 -20.48
CA LEU A 745 -6.90 61.41 -20.05
C LEU A 745 -8.31 61.08 -20.58
N GLY A 746 -9.26 60.85 -19.68
CA GLY A 746 -10.67 60.58 -20.03
C GLY A 746 -11.65 61.69 -19.65
N SER A 747 -11.30 62.51 -18.65
CA SER A 747 -12.00 63.75 -18.28
C SER A 747 -11.15 64.55 -17.29
N LEU A 748 -11.62 65.72 -16.85
CA LEU A 748 -11.00 66.52 -15.78
C LEU A 748 -10.92 65.82 -14.41
N SER A 749 -11.69 64.76 -14.19
CA SER A 749 -11.71 63.99 -12.94
C SER A 749 -11.35 62.52 -13.12
N ASN A 750 -11.06 62.10 -14.35
CA ASN A 750 -10.72 60.72 -14.70
C ASN A 750 -9.53 60.76 -15.65
N PHE A 751 -8.34 60.76 -15.07
CA PHE A 751 -7.08 60.74 -15.78
C PHE A 751 -6.05 60.00 -14.95
N ASP A 752 -5.07 59.40 -15.62
CA ASP A 752 -3.96 58.73 -14.98
C ASP A 752 -3.12 59.75 -14.18
N ASN A 753 -2.88 59.47 -12.92
CA ASN A 753 -2.01 60.25 -12.03
C ASN A 753 -1.26 59.33 -11.07
N PHE A 754 -0.08 59.74 -10.61
CA PHE A 754 0.59 59.00 -9.52
C PHE A 754 1.53 59.86 -8.68
N GLY A 755 1.70 59.44 -7.43
CA GLY A 755 2.60 60.08 -6.46
C GLY A 755 3.95 59.39 -6.38
N VAL A 756 5.03 60.17 -6.38
CA VAL A 756 6.37 59.74 -6.01
C VAL A 756 6.65 60.28 -4.62
N THR A 757 6.89 59.41 -3.64
CA THR A 757 7.11 59.87 -2.24
C THR A 757 8.51 60.44 -2.02
N GLY A 758 9.47 60.01 -2.83
CA GLY A 758 10.83 60.52 -2.92
C GLY A 758 11.08 61.38 -4.16
N ALA A 759 12.31 61.33 -4.68
CA ALA A 759 12.73 62.10 -5.84
C ALA A 759 12.27 61.47 -7.16
N ALA A 760 11.91 62.29 -8.14
CA ALA A 760 11.64 61.89 -9.52
C ALA A 760 12.71 62.47 -10.46
N SER A 761 13.43 61.61 -11.18
CA SER A 761 14.36 61.97 -12.25
C SER A 761 13.76 61.54 -13.58
N LEU A 762 13.33 62.51 -14.39
CA LEU A 762 12.57 62.31 -15.64
C LEU A 762 13.46 62.61 -16.85
N ASN A 763 13.99 61.58 -17.51
CA ASN A 763 14.86 61.74 -18.70
C ASN A 763 14.38 60.95 -19.91
N GLY A 764 13.20 60.32 -19.82
CA GLY A 764 12.59 59.54 -20.90
C GLY A 764 11.42 60.27 -21.57
N ASN A 765 10.51 59.50 -22.17
CA ASN A 765 9.32 60.01 -22.82
C ASN A 765 8.13 60.04 -21.86
N ILE A 766 7.34 61.10 -21.90
CA ILE A 766 6.00 61.17 -21.35
C ILE A 766 5.02 61.00 -22.51
N VAL A 767 4.28 59.89 -22.52
CA VAL A 767 3.35 59.55 -23.59
C VAL A 767 1.93 59.82 -23.11
N VAL A 768 1.17 60.62 -23.86
CA VAL A 768 -0.18 61.04 -23.47
C VAL A 768 -1.20 60.56 -24.48
N THR A 769 -2.29 60.00 -23.99
CA THR A 769 -3.37 59.44 -24.81
C THR A 769 -4.73 59.96 -24.33
N LEU A 770 -5.67 60.22 -25.25
CA LEU A 770 -7.05 60.59 -24.92
C LEU A 770 -7.96 59.35 -24.94
N LEU A 771 -8.83 59.22 -23.94
CA LEU A 771 -9.80 58.11 -23.84
C LEU A 771 -11.20 58.55 -24.26
N GLY A 772 -11.97 57.61 -24.81
CA GLY A 772 -13.43 57.74 -24.95
C GLY A 772 -13.94 58.93 -25.76
N GLY A 773 -13.13 59.49 -26.67
CA GLY A 773 -13.46 60.69 -27.43
C GLY A 773 -13.37 61.99 -26.63
N PHE A 774 -12.68 61.96 -25.48
CA PHE A 774 -12.40 63.15 -24.69
C PHE A 774 -11.65 64.19 -25.54
N ALA A 775 -12.18 65.41 -25.57
CA ALA A 775 -11.60 66.55 -26.27
C ALA A 775 -11.26 67.64 -25.22
N PRO A 776 -9.99 67.74 -24.78
CA PRO A 776 -9.58 68.76 -23.83
C PRO A 776 -9.89 70.17 -24.36
N SER A 777 -10.43 71.02 -23.48
CA SER A 777 -10.81 72.40 -23.77
C SER A 777 -9.77 73.39 -23.24
N LEU A 778 -9.76 74.60 -23.81
CA LEU A 778 -8.90 75.69 -23.34
C LEU A 778 -9.04 75.90 -21.82
N GLY A 779 -7.90 75.88 -21.11
CA GLY A 779 -7.85 76.07 -19.67
C GLY A 779 -7.90 74.77 -18.84
N ASP A 780 -8.18 73.61 -19.46
CA ASP A 780 -8.13 72.32 -18.78
C ASP A 780 -6.72 72.02 -18.25
N GLN A 781 -6.64 71.44 -17.04
CA GLN A 781 -5.37 71.10 -16.40
C GLN A 781 -5.39 69.68 -15.83
N PHE A 782 -4.26 68.98 -15.94
CA PHE A 782 -4.06 67.61 -15.48
C PHE A 782 -2.76 67.51 -14.70
N GLN A 783 -2.83 67.36 -13.37
CA GLN A 783 -1.65 67.12 -12.53
C GLN A 783 -1.27 65.64 -12.59
N LEU A 784 -0.31 65.31 -13.44
CA LEU A 784 0.05 63.92 -13.74
C LEU A 784 0.91 63.29 -12.63
N LEU A 785 1.84 64.06 -12.06
CA LEU A 785 2.84 63.55 -11.11
C LEU A 785 3.12 64.56 -10.00
N THR A 786 3.24 64.07 -8.76
CA THR A 786 3.77 64.82 -7.61
C THR A 786 4.99 64.10 -7.04
N ALA A 787 6.03 64.84 -6.62
CA ALA A 787 7.25 64.28 -6.03
C ALA A 787 7.84 65.16 -4.91
N SER A 788 8.78 64.63 -4.12
CA SER A 788 9.55 65.45 -3.17
C SER A 788 10.50 66.42 -3.88
N SER A 789 10.98 66.02 -5.06
CA SER A 789 11.76 66.84 -5.98
C SER A 789 11.68 66.25 -7.39
N ILE A 790 11.49 67.08 -8.42
CA ILE A 790 11.51 66.68 -9.84
C ILE A 790 12.75 67.28 -10.50
N THR A 791 13.50 66.44 -11.21
CA THR A 791 14.69 66.81 -11.99
C THR A 791 14.66 66.12 -13.37
N GLY A 792 15.54 66.54 -14.27
CA GLY A 792 15.57 66.03 -15.65
C GLY A 792 14.71 66.86 -16.61
N ALA A 793 14.80 66.53 -17.89
CA ALA A 793 14.09 67.18 -18.98
C ALA A 793 13.47 66.10 -19.89
N PRO A 794 12.26 65.63 -19.58
CA PRO A 794 11.62 64.59 -20.38
C PRO A 794 11.15 65.13 -21.72
N THR A 795 11.03 64.24 -22.69
CA THR A 795 10.35 64.50 -23.98
C THR A 795 8.86 64.19 -23.84
N PHE A 796 8.02 64.85 -24.63
CA PHE A 796 6.57 64.61 -24.60
C PHE A 796 6.09 64.11 -25.96
N ASP A 797 5.30 63.05 -25.95
CA ASP A 797 4.59 62.51 -27.12
C ASP A 797 3.08 62.71 -26.95
N PHE A 798 2.54 63.62 -27.76
CA PHE A 798 1.11 63.93 -27.83
C PHE A 798 0.45 63.41 -29.11
N THR A 799 1.10 62.53 -29.87
CA THR A 799 0.57 62.01 -31.15
C THR A 799 -0.78 61.32 -30.98
N ALA A 800 -1.00 60.67 -29.85
CA ALA A 800 -2.26 60.03 -29.46
C ALA A 800 -3.17 60.92 -28.57
N ALA A 801 -2.83 62.20 -28.43
CA ALA A 801 -3.61 63.20 -27.70
C ALA A 801 -3.76 64.52 -28.51
N PRO A 802 -4.38 64.47 -29.71
CA PRO A 802 -4.59 65.65 -30.51
C PRO A 802 -5.56 66.62 -29.85
N LEU A 803 -5.24 67.92 -29.88
CA LEU A 803 -6.13 68.98 -29.45
C LEU A 803 -6.94 69.54 -30.62
N GLY A 804 -8.03 70.25 -30.30
CA GLY A 804 -8.78 71.02 -31.28
C GLY A 804 -7.90 72.10 -31.94
N SER A 805 -8.28 72.53 -33.15
CA SER A 805 -7.57 73.61 -33.87
C SER A 805 -7.48 74.87 -33.01
N GLY A 806 -6.30 75.49 -32.95
CA GLY A 806 -6.06 76.71 -32.15
C GLY A 806 -5.65 76.44 -30.70
N LEU A 807 -5.40 75.18 -30.32
CA LEU A 807 -4.97 74.79 -28.97
C LEU A 807 -3.60 74.08 -29.02
N SER A 808 -2.83 74.23 -27.95
CA SER A 808 -1.55 73.52 -27.74
C SER A 808 -1.45 73.01 -26.30
N TRP A 809 -0.61 71.99 -26.11
CA TRP A 809 -0.26 71.50 -24.78
C TRP A 809 0.84 72.37 -24.18
N LEU A 810 0.61 72.93 -23.01
CA LEU A 810 1.62 73.54 -22.16
C LEU A 810 2.07 72.53 -21.10
N THR A 811 3.37 72.26 -21.04
CA THR A 811 3.97 71.40 -20.03
C THR A 811 4.54 72.26 -18.90
N ILE A 812 4.07 72.02 -17.68
CA ILE A 812 4.45 72.79 -16.49
C ILE A 812 5.16 71.84 -15.52
N GLN A 813 6.50 71.87 -15.54
CA GLN A 813 7.33 71.15 -14.59
C GLN A 813 7.80 72.10 -13.47
N LEU A 814 7.22 71.94 -12.28
CA LEU A 814 7.66 72.61 -11.07
C LEU A 814 8.57 71.69 -10.25
N PRO A 815 9.29 72.20 -9.24
CA PRO A 815 10.17 71.38 -8.41
C PRO A 815 9.49 70.17 -7.75
N THR A 816 8.16 70.15 -7.59
CA THR A 816 7.43 69.07 -6.91
C THR A 816 6.21 68.55 -7.67
N SER A 817 5.90 69.09 -8.86
CA SER A 817 4.73 68.66 -9.64
C SER A 817 4.94 68.77 -11.14
N LEU A 818 4.40 67.82 -11.89
CA LEU A 818 4.29 67.85 -13.35
C LEU A 818 2.82 67.99 -13.74
N THR A 819 2.48 69.07 -14.45
CA THR A 819 1.10 69.37 -14.88
C THR A 819 1.06 69.63 -16.38
N LEU A 820 0.03 69.12 -17.05
CA LEU A 820 -0.33 69.53 -18.41
C LEU A 820 -1.46 70.54 -18.36
N ALA A 821 -1.38 71.57 -19.17
CA ALA A 821 -2.45 72.55 -19.35
C ALA A 821 -2.77 72.71 -20.85
N VAL A 822 -4.04 72.90 -21.17
CA VAL A 822 -4.46 73.26 -22.53
C VAL A 822 -4.46 74.78 -22.66
N VAL A 823 -3.65 75.29 -23.58
CA VAL A 823 -3.50 76.74 -23.83
C VAL A 823 -3.81 77.05 -25.30
N PRO A 824 -4.00 78.33 -25.67
CA PRO A 824 -4.13 78.71 -27.08
C PRO A 824 -2.82 78.39 -27.83
N SER A 825 -2.91 77.94 -29.09
CA SER A 825 -1.73 77.59 -29.90
C SER A 825 -0.82 78.78 -30.22
N SER A 826 -1.35 79.99 -30.09
CA SER A 826 -0.64 81.28 -30.10
C SER A 826 -1.18 82.13 -28.95
N ALA A 827 -0.33 82.91 -28.28
CA ALA A 827 -0.80 83.77 -27.19
C ALA A 827 -1.85 84.77 -27.74
N PRO A 828 -2.93 85.11 -27.01
CA PRO A 828 -3.84 86.16 -27.46
C PRO A 828 -3.05 87.47 -27.66
N GLY A 829 -2.97 87.96 -28.90
CA GLY A 829 -2.13 89.10 -29.26
C GLY A 829 -0.85 88.76 -30.02
N ASP A 830 -0.44 87.50 -30.07
CA ASP A 830 0.68 86.96 -30.88
C ASP A 830 0.14 86.71 -32.30
N PHE A 831 0.29 87.72 -33.14
CA PHE A 831 -0.34 87.82 -34.45
C PHE A 831 0.55 87.35 -35.60
N ASP A 832 1.88 87.35 -35.44
CA ASP A 832 2.78 86.66 -36.39
C ASP A 832 3.16 85.23 -35.95
N GLN A 833 2.66 84.78 -34.80
CA GLN A 833 2.82 83.42 -34.28
C GLN A 833 4.28 83.07 -34.02
N ASP A 834 5.10 84.06 -33.66
CA ASP A 834 6.51 83.86 -33.36
C ASP A 834 6.78 83.56 -31.87
N GLY A 835 5.73 83.58 -31.04
CA GLY A 835 5.74 83.05 -29.68
C GLY A 835 5.92 84.10 -28.58
N ASP A 836 6.01 85.38 -28.94
CA ASP A 836 5.83 86.51 -28.04
C ASP A 836 4.70 87.44 -28.51
N VAL A 837 4.38 88.44 -27.68
CA VAL A 837 3.37 89.46 -27.99
C VAL A 837 4.08 90.81 -27.90
N ASP A 838 4.64 91.27 -28.99
CA ASP A 838 5.56 92.41 -29.03
C ASP A 838 5.19 93.44 -30.12
N GLY A 839 6.12 94.35 -30.45
CA GLY A 839 5.85 95.39 -31.45
C GLY A 839 5.59 94.84 -32.86
N GLN A 840 6.11 93.65 -33.19
CA GLN A 840 5.94 93.00 -34.49
C GLN A 840 4.55 92.42 -34.65
N ASP A 841 4.00 91.82 -33.61
CA ASP A 841 2.59 91.40 -33.59
C ASP A 841 1.65 92.57 -33.85
N PHE A 842 1.91 93.69 -33.19
CA PHE A 842 1.14 94.91 -33.42
C PHE A 842 1.20 95.36 -34.87
N LEU A 843 2.38 95.26 -35.49
CA LEU A 843 2.57 95.63 -36.89
C LEU A 843 1.86 94.67 -37.83
N VAL A 844 1.80 93.38 -37.49
CA VAL A 844 1.07 92.35 -38.25
C VAL A 844 -0.43 92.61 -38.18
N TRP A 845 -0.94 92.93 -36.99
CA TRP A 845 -2.34 93.35 -36.81
C TRP A 845 -2.66 94.69 -37.46
N GLN A 846 -1.76 95.66 -37.39
CA GLN A 846 -1.96 96.96 -38.02
C GLN A 846 -2.06 96.84 -39.55
N ARG A 847 -1.32 95.90 -40.15
CA ARG A 847 -1.37 95.62 -41.60
C ARG A 847 -2.57 94.78 -42.00
N ASN A 848 -3.09 93.96 -41.08
CA ASN A 848 -4.27 93.15 -41.30
C ASN A 848 -5.07 93.04 -40.01
N THR A 849 -6.02 93.96 -39.79
CA THR A 849 -6.83 93.98 -38.55
C THR A 849 -7.76 92.77 -38.40
N ALA A 850 -7.83 91.89 -39.41
CA ALA A 850 -8.58 90.64 -39.34
C ALA A 850 -7.81 89.50 -38.65
N VAL A 851 -6.52 89.67 -38.31
CA VAL A 851 -5.74 88.64 -37.60
C VAL A 851 -6.11 88.48 -36.11
N GLY A 852 -6.82 89.44 -35.52
CA GLY A 852 -7.35 89.35 -34.14
C GLY A 852 -7.81 90.69 -33.59
N ASN A 853 -8.17 90.77 -32.30
CA ASN A 853 -8.58 92.04 -31.69
C ASN A 853 -7.38 92.80 -31.12
N LEU A 854 -7.31 94.11 -31.34
CA LEU A 854 -6.29 94.96 -30.74
C LEU A 854 -6.21 94.82 -29.21
N ALA A 855 -7.36 94.62 -28.55
CA ALA A 855 -7.43 94.44 -27.11
C ALA A 855 -6.63 93.21 -26.64
N ASP A 856 -6.55 92.15 -27.46
CA ASP A 856 -5.79 90.94 -27.13
C ASP A 856 -4.29 91.24 -27.10
N TRP A 857 -3.77 91.97 -28.10
CA TRP A 857 -2.40 92.47 -28.08
C TRP A 857 -2.12 93.43 -26.93
N GLN A 858 -3.01 94.40 -26.68
CA GLN A 858 -2.82 95.38 -25.60
C GLN A 858 -2.75 94.74 -24.22
N ASN A 859 -3.59 93.74 -23.98
CA ASN A 859 -3.66 93.05 -22.69
C ASN A 859 -2.49 92.08 -22.47
N ASN A 860 -1.84 91.64 -23.55
CA ASN A 860 -0.78 90.63 -23.50
C ASN A 860 0.58 91.15 -23.97
N PHE A 861 0.72 92.44 -24.31
CA PHE A 861 1.99 93.03 -24.75
C PHE A 861 3.11 92.83 -23.73
N GLY A 862 4.20 92.20 -24.16
CA GLY A 862 5.33 91.76 -23.34
C GLY A 862 5.17 90.35 -22.74
N ALA A 863 4.14 89.60 -23.09
CA ALA A 863 3.99 88.18 -22.75
C ALA A 863 4.75 87.29 -23.75
N GLY A 864 5.29 86.16 -23.29
CA GLY A 864 6.19 85.29 -24.06
C GLY A 864 7.63 85.37 -23.53
N SER A 865 8.40 84.29 -23.71
CA SER A 865 9.79 84.26 -23.25
C SER A 865 10.64 85.06 -24.22
N LEU A 866 10.92 86.33 -23.90
CA LEU A 866 11.84 87.18 -24.64
C LEU A 866 13.22 86.52 -24.71
N THR A 867 13.49 85.75 -25.77
CA THR A 867 14.85 85.37 -26.12
C THR A 867 15.53 86.65 -26.59
N ALA A 868 16.17 87.34 -25.66
CA ALA A 868 17.12 88.38 -26.00
C ALA A 868 18.18 87.74 -26.89
N ALA A 869 18.12 88.02 -28.20
CA ALA A 869 19.22 87.74 -29.10
C ALA A 869 20.41 88.59 -28.62
N SER A 870 21.24 88.03 -27.73
CA SER A 870 22.57 88.56 -27.47
C SER A 870 23.39 88.28 -28.72
N THR A 871 23.21 89.10 -29.76
CA THR A 871 24.24 89.25 -30.77
C THR A 871 25.45 89.77 -30.02
N ALA A 872 26.48 88.94 -29.90
CA ALA A 872 27.75 89.36 -29.34
C ALA A 872 28.20 90.60 -30.11
N VAL A 873 28.17 91.76 -29.44
CA VAL A 873 28.82 92.96 -29.94
C VAL A 873 30.31 92.63 -29.96
N PRO A 874 31.00 92.66 -31.11
CA PRO A 874 32.44 92.44 -31.13
C PRO A 874 33.12 93.56 -30.35
N GLU A 875 33.64 93.26 -29.17
CA GLU A 875 34.60 94.14 -28.52
C GLU A 875 35.90 94.12 -29.36
N PRO A 876 36.43 95.27 -29.78
CA PRO A 876 37.77 95.33 -30.35
C PRO A 876 38.78 94.84 -29.30
N GLY A 877 39.53 93.79 -29.64
CA GLY A 877 40.47 93.15 -28.72
C GLY A 877 41.41 94.13 -28.01
N GLY A 878 41.46 94.04 -26.68
CA GLY A 878 42.32 94.82 -25.78
C GLY A 878 43.84 94.60 -25.94
N ILE A 879 44.32 94.13 -27.10
CA ILE A 879 45.74 93.98 -27.42
C ILE A 879 46.34 95.22 -28.11
N PHE A 880 45.52 96.20 -28.54
CA PHE A 880 45.99 97.46 -29.13
C PHE A 880 45.99 98.68 -28.18
N LEU A 881 45.60 98.52 -26.91
CA LEU A 881 45.60 99.60 -25.90
C LEU A 881 46.72 99.49 -24.84
N LEU A 882 47.64 98.52 -24.96
CA LEU A 882 48.86 98.42 -24.12
C LEU A 882 50.18 98.77 -24.83
N SER A 883 50.17 99.07 -26.14
CA SER A 883 51.38 99.36 -26.93
C SER A 883 51.41 100.75 -27.58
N GLY A 884 50.40 101.60 -27.34
CA GLY A 884 50.25 102.92 -27.97
C GLY A 884 50.43 104.16 -27.08
N LEU A 885 50.54 104.03 -25.75
CA LEU A 885 50.57 105.21 -24.84
C LEU A 885 51.64 105.17 -23.73
N MET A 886 52.82 104.57 -23.97
CA MET A 886 54.05 104.86 -23.20
C MET A 886 55.29 105.10 -24.07
N THR A 887 55.11 105.62 -25.28
CA THR A 887 56.18 106.18 -26.14
C THR A 887 55.87 107.58 -26.68
N ALA A 888 55.04 108.37 -25.98
CA ALA A 888 54.94 109.82 -26.25
C ALA A 888 54.44 110.63 -25.05
N MET A 889 55.11 110.52 -23.90
CA MET A 889 55.30 111.55 -22.86
C MET A 889 56.04 110.85 -21.71
N GLY A 890 57.30 111.11 -21.40
CA GLY A 890 58.00 112.36 -21.57
C GLY A 890 58.71 112.63 -20.25
N LEU A 891 60.00 112.34 -20.21
CA LEU A 891 61.01 113.14 -19.53
C LEU A 891 60.63 113.76 -18.16
N ALA A 892 60.97 113.06 -17.09
CA ALA A 892 61.77 113.65 -16.01
C ALA A 892 62.91 112.64 -15.74
N ARG A 893 64.12 112.89 -16.28
CA ARG A 893 65.26 113.49 -15.56
C ARG A 893 65.52 112.78 -14.22
N ARG A 894 66.74 112.39 -13.84
CA ARG A 894 68.08 112.33 -14.44
C ARG A 894 68.96 111.87 -13.26
N SER A 895 69.95 111.04 -13.55
CA SER A 895 71.32 111.15 -13.01
C SER A 895 71.65 110.81 -11.55
N SER A 896 72.80 110.13 -11.45
CA SER A 896 73.78 110.12 -10.36
C SER A 896 73.47 109.13 -9.23
N CYS A 897 74.41 108.29 -8.77
CA CYS A 897 75.86 108.31 -8.85
C CYS A 897 76.40 106.88 -8.77
#